data_AF-A0A8J1VL13-F1
#
_entry.id   AF-A0A8J1VL13-F1
#
_cell.length_a   1.000
_cell.length_b   1.000
_cell.length_c   1.000
_cell.angle_alpha   90.00
_cell.angle_beta   90.00
_cell.angle_gamma   90.00
#
_symmetry.space_group_name_H-M   'P 1'
#
loop_
_entity.id
_entity.type
_entity.pdbx_description
1 polymer ?
#
loop_
_entity_poly.entity_id
_entity_poly.type
_entity_poly.pdbx_seq_one_letter_code
_entity_poly.pdbx_strand_id
1 'polypeptide(L)'
;MSHAPEYDYLFKVDFKIRTIELEGKTVKLQIWDTAGQERFRTITSSYYRGAHGIIVVYDVTDSDTYTNVKQWLQEIDRYAVEGVNKLLVGNKSDLATKKVVDYAAAKAFADELGIPFLETSAKNATNVEQAFLTMSKQIKDRMGSTTISTPGSKTAIKGLGKNRSGTGVIGVEIGDQRCKKNTEVCEDPSGGKGAELRGTARATALLGSRLLRPPFAIDDNPARGEMVKRHECAQVAPRMPKGYNVSKILEEKERIVELLSGAVQIATEVFDEMGPVDEDPRWRKIGELHEYLENRFPLVHKTLTRTVRDWALIYEFPGSDPSLKATFLTAHLDVVPVLPSSVSQWLQPPFSGTYDGTFIWGRGTADTKSSLISIMVAIEHLLETTTWRPERTIVLGFGSDEERGGRVGAPAISEYLIEKYGKDSMALCVGHYDLEITVSTFGGHSSIPPPHTAIGYMSLLLAELEKHPHEMILKETSPLYGFLTCAAAHASDMPHSLKSKVVKTRKGNKSAWRSLPEEIVETGVKGFTTGPGQGNVMRAMMTTTQAIDIINGGIKVNSLPESVKAVVNYRVNVASDHVELESQTIHTLLPLVKSYNLTLIDFSGKSVHHGNPDAKVYLKTSEGAITDPAPISPTDATDPDSAWTVMESTARGMWASRPAVSGNGEMVELGSGEDLVMAPFMSTGNTDTRRYWDLTRHIYRFRYNAMEGNFGAHTINERTR
;
A
#
# COMPACT_ATOMS: atom_id res chain seq x y z
N MET A 1 -42.61 9.30 -13.38
CA MET A 1 -41.58 10.32 -13.67
C MET A 1 -40.23 9.76 -13.25
N SER A 2 -39.40 9.38 -14.21
CA SER A 2 -38.09 8.75 -13.97
C SER A 2 -37.06 9.79 -13.54
N HIS A 3 -36.50 9.63 -12.33
CA HIS A 3 -35.26 10.32 -11.95
C HIS A 3 -34.08 9.61 -12.61
N ALA A 4 -33.23 10.37 -13.31
CA ALA A 4 -31.92 9.89 -13.76
C ALA A 4 -30.89 10.14 -12.64
N PRO A 5 -29.91 9.24 -12.43
CA PRO A 5 -28.86 9.45 -11.43
C PRO A 5 -27.90 10.56 -11.87
N GLU A 6 -27.48 11.35 -10.89
CA GLU A 6 -26.52 12.45 -11.05
C GLU A 6 -25.10 11.85 -11.16
N TYR A 7 -24.40 12.11 -12.28
CA TYR A 7 -23.07 11.55 -12.53
C TYR A 7 -21.98 12.38 -11.82
N ASP A 8 -21.18 11.71 -11.00
CA ASP A 8 -20.09 12.31 -10.24
C ASP A 8 -18.87 12.67 -11.13
N TYR A 9 -18.22 13.80 -10.84
CA TYR A 9 -17.25 14.47 -11.74
C TYR A 9 -15.79 14.10 -11.41
N LEU A 10 -15.36 12.90 -11.83
CA LEU A 10 -14.02 12.38 -11.49
C LEU A 10 -12.85 13.11 -12.15
N PHE A 11 -11.80 13.42 -11.37
CA PHE A 11 -10.49 13.92 -11.84
C PHE A 11 -9.51 12.76 -12.30
N LYS A 12 -8.70 12.98 -13.35
CA LYS A 12 -7.68 12.22 -14.12
C LYS A 12 -7.06 13.08 -15.28
N VAL A 13 -5.78 12.91 -15.62
CA VAL A 13 -5.25 13.12 -16.99
C VAL A 13 -4.60 11.80 -17.34
N ASP A 14 -4.96 11.20 -18.47
CA ASP A 14 -4.42 9.87 -18.81
C ASP A 14 -3.08 10.06 -19.52
N PHE A 15 -2.03 9.45 -18.98
CA PHE A 15 -0.71 9.43 -19.59
C PHE A 15 -0.41 8.02 -20.09
N LYS A 16 -0.14 7.89 -21.39
CA LYS A 16 0.19 6.61 -22.02
C LYS A 16 1.45 6.71 -22.86
N ILE A 17 2.26 5.67 -22.79
CA ILE A 17 3.43 5.50 -23.65
C ILE A 17 3.08 4.43 -24.68
N ARG A 18 3.27 4.74 -25.96
CA ARG A 18 3.12 3.77 -27.06
C ARG A 18 4.35 3.80 -27.94
N THR A 19 4.99 2.65 -28.12
CA THR A 19 6.06 2.50 -29.12
C THR A 19 5.45 2.09 -30.45
N ILE A 20 5.87 2.74 -31.54
CA ILE A 20 5.49 2.39 -32.92
C ILE A 20 6.75 2.28 -33.78
N GLU A 21 6.71 1.49 -34.85
CA GLU A 21 7.73 1.57 -35.90
C GLU A 21 7.27 2.54 -37.00
N LEU A 22 8.13 3.48 -37.39
CA LEU A 22 7.82 4.48 -38.41
C LEU A 22 9.01 4.65 -39.36
N GLU A 23 8.90 3.99 -40.52
CA GLU A 23 9.91 3.96 -41.59
C GLU A 23 11.28 3.45 -41.09
N GLY A 24 11.29 2.25 -40.48
CA GLY A 24 12.50 1.57 -40.03
C GLY A 24 13.15 2.14 -38.76
N LYS A 25 12.47 3.06 -38.05
CA LYS A 25 12.88 3.55 -36.74
C LYS A 25 11.81 3.24 -35.69
N THR A 26 12.23 2.75 -34.54
CA THR A 26 11.39 2.57 -33.35
C THR A 26 11.19 3.93 -32.67
N VAL A 27 9.95 4.41 -32.64
CA VAL A 27 9.58 5.75 -32.15
C VAL A 27 8.71 5.60 -30.90
N LYS A 28 9.14 6.23 -29.79
CA LYS A 28 8.41 6.19 -28.52
C LYS A 28 7.52 7.42 -28.40
N LEU A 29 6.20 7.23 -28.54
CA LEU A 29 5.20 8.26 -28.32
C LEU A 29 4.87 8.35 -26.83
N GLN A 30 4.81 9.57 -26.32
CA GLN A 30 4.22 9.90 -25.02
C GLN A 30 2.93 10.68 -25.29
N ILE A 31 1.82 10.18 -24.79
CA ILE A 31 0.47 10.63 -25.14
C ILE A 31 -0.23 11.11 -23.87
N TRP A 32 -0.68 12.36 -23.88
CA TRP A 32 -1.39 13.02 -22.79
C TRP A 32 -2.84 13.26 -23.21
N ASP A 33 -3.78 12.44 -22.73
CA ASP A 33 -5.23 12.62 -22.96
C ASP A 33 -5.81 13.58 -21.91
N THR A 34 -6.12 14.79 -22.34
CA THR A 34 -6.63 15.85 -21.46
C THR A 34 -8.13 16.05 -21.63
N ALA A 35 -8.80 16.22 -20.50
CA ALA A 35 -10.15 16.73 -20.43
C ALA A 35 -10.30 18.13 -21.02
N GLY A 36 -11.18 18.34 -22.00
CA GLY A 36 -11.45 19.65 -22.57
C GLY A 36 -12.91 20.09 -22.46
N GLN A 37 -13.43 20.13 -21.23
CA GLN A 37 -14.58 20.94 -20.86
C GLN A 37 -14.14 22.40 -20.76
N GLU A 38 -15.04 23.31 -21.09
CA GLU A 38 -14.84 24.76 -21.03
C GLU A 38 -14.49 25.26 -19.61
N ARG A 39 -15.03 24.63 -18.57
CA ARG A 39 -14.79 24.95 -17.14
C ARG A 39 -13.35 24.69 -16.67
N PHE A 40 -12.56 24.05 -17.52
CA PHE A 40 -11.34 23.37 -17.15
C PHE A 40 -10.11 23.87 -17.94
N ARG A 41 -10.30 24.84 -18.86
CA ARG A 41 -9.28 25.40 -19.77
C ARG A 41 -7.93 25.74 -19.13
N THR A 42 -7.93 26.36 -17.95
CA THR A 42 -6.72 26.77 -17.23
C THR A 42 -5.69 25.65 -17.11
N ILE A 43 -6.14 24.42 -16.87
CA ILE A 43 -5.26 23.27 -16.65
C ILE A 43 -5.01 22.48 -17.95
N THR A 44 -5.76 22.70 -19.04
CA THR A 44 -5.36 22.19 -20.38
C THR A 44 -4.17 22.98 -20.91
N SER A 45 -4.13 24.29 -20.63
CA SER A 45 -3.11 25.22 -21.17
C SER A 45 -1.65 24.85 -20.83
N SER A 46 -1.40 24.13 -19.73
CA SER A 46 -0.06 23.66 -19.37
C SER A 46 0.44 22.51 -20.25
N TYR A 47 -0.45 21.66 -20.76
CA TYR A 47 -0.10 20.51 -21.60
C TYR A 47 0.21 20.87 -23.05
N TYR A 48 -0.20 22.05 -23.51
CA TYR A 48 0.18 22.56 -24.84
C TYR A 48 1.66 22.98 -24.89
N ARG A 49 2.26 23.33 -23.73
CA ARG A 49 3.67 23.74 -23.64
C ARG A 49 4.59 22.50 -23.69
N GLY A 50 5.31 22.36 -24.80
CA GLY A 50 6.23 21.23 -25.04
C GLY A 50 5.61 20.05 -25.81
N ALA A 51 4.30 20.08 -26.10
CA ALA A 51 3.70 19.14 -27.03
C ALA A 51 4.31 19.31 -28.43
N HIS A 52 4.73 18.21 -29.07
CA HIS A 52 5.26 18.26 -30.42
C HIS A 52 4.13 18.29 -31.45
N GLY A 53 3.03 17.59 -31.16
CA GLY A 53 1.77 17.72 -31.87
C GLY A 53 0.56 17.57 -30.97
N ILE A 54 -0.59 18.04 -31.44
CA ILE A 54 -1.85 18.16 -30.70
C ILE A 54 -3.00 17.64 -31.58
N ILE A 55 -3.79 16.71 -31.07
CA ILE A 55 -5.00 16.20 -31.72
C ILE A 55 -6.23 16.80 -31.02
N VAL A 56 -7.10 17.48 -31.76
CA VAL A 56 -8.37 18.04 -31.27
C VAL A 56 -9.50 17.11 -31.70
N VAL A 57 -10.29 16.63 -30.74
CA VAL A 57 -11.33 15.62 -30.97
C VAL A 57 -12.71 16.18 -30.63
N TYR A 58 -13.62 16.17 -31.62
CA TYR A 58 -15.05 16.46 -31.45
C TYR A 58 -15.91 15.22 -31.73
N ASP A 59 -17.21 15.30 -31.47
CA ASP A 59 -18.17 14.22 -31.68
C ASP A 59 -19.04 14.51 -32.91
N VAL A 60 -19.05 13.63 -33.90
CA VAL A 60 -19.85 13.84 -35.14
C VAL A 60 -21.37 13.81 -34.90
N THR A 61 -21.80 13.34 -33.73
CA THR A 61 -23.20 13.30 -33.29
C THR A 61 -23.63 14.51 -32.44
N ASP A 62 -22.72 15.46 -32.18
CA ASP A 62 -22.96 16.64 -31.35
C ASP A 62 -22.40 17.92 -32.00
N SER A 63 -23.29 18.79 -32.48
CA SER A 63 -22.96 20.05 -33.15
C SER A 63 -22.26 21.07 -32.27
N ASP A 64 -22.48 21.01 -30.95
CA ASP A 64 -21.93 21.98 -30.01
C ASP A 64 -20.45 21.66 -29.75
N THR A 65 -20.08 20.37 -29.71
CA THR A 65 -18.66 19.95 -29.66
C THR A 65 -17.88 20.42 -30.88
N TYR A 66 -18.48 20.36 -32.08
CA TYR A 66 -17.87 20.87 -33.31
C TYR A 66 -17.75 22.40 -33.31
N THR A 67 -18.79 23.10 -32.88
CA THR A 67 -18.78 24.58 -32.78
C THR A 67 -17.67 25.07 -31.85
N ASN A 68 -17.39 24.34 -30.77
CA ASN A 68 -16.32 24.65 -29.82
C ASN A 68 -14.89 24.44 -30.37
N VAL A 69 -14.70 23.67 -31.46
CA VAL A 69 -13.36 23.42 -32.05
C VAL A 69 -12.63 24.73 -32.38
N LYS A 70 -13.34 25.75 -32.89
CA LYS A 70 -12.76 27.07 -33.20
C LYS A 70 -12.09 27.72 -31.99
N GLN A 71 -12.71 27.59 -30.81
CA GLN A 71 -12.15 28.15 -29.57
C GLN A 71 -10.95 27.34 -29.08
N TRP A 72 -10.98 26.00 -29.21
CA TRP A 72 -9.83 25.15 -28.85
C TRP A 72 -8.61 25.41 -29.72
N LEU A 73 -8.80 25.64 -31.02
CA LEU A 73 -7.70 25.99 -31.93
C LEU A 73 -7.09 27.36 -31.56
N GLN A 74 -7.92 28.37 -31.28
CA GLN A 74 -7.46 29.67 -30.78
C GLN A 74 -6.71 29.57 -29.43
N GLU A 75 -7.14 28.66 -28.55
CA GLU A 75 -6.47 28.41 -27.26
C GLU A 75 -5.12 27.72 -27.45
N ILE A 76 -5.03 26.75 -28.37
CA ILE A 76 -3.78 26.10 -28.77
C ILE A 76 -2.81 27.14 -29.35
N ASP A 77 -3.26 28.00 -30.28
CA ASP A 77 -2.43 29.07 -30.87
C ASP A 77 -1.93 30.09 -29.84
N ARG A 78 -2.61 30.23 -28.70
CA ARG A 78 -2.22 31.16 -27.62
C ARG A 78 -1.18 30.60 -26.65
N TYR A 79 -1.09 29.27 -26.51
CA TYR A 79 -0.37 28.63 -25.40
C TYR A 79 0.59 27.50 -25.80
N ALA A 80 0.46 26.94 -27.01
CA ALA A 80 1.38 25.95 -27.54
C ALA A 80 2.68 26.59 -28.04
N VAL A 81 3.67 25.75 -28.37
CA VAL A 81 4.90 26.19 -29.03
C VAL A 81 4.60 26.50 -30.51
N GLU A 82 5.18 27.57 -31.03
CA GLU A 82 5.03 27.96 -32.44
C GLU A 82 5.42 26.80 -33.39
N GLY A 83 4.59 26.56 -34.40
CA GLY A 83 4.75 25.44 -35.33
C GLY A 83 4.37 24.06 -34.80
N VAL A 84 3.63 23.95 -33.68
CA VAL A 84 3.06 22.67 -33.22
C VAL A 84 2.19 22.01 -34.30
N ASN A 85 2.36 20.71 -34.52
CA ASN A 85 1.55 19.97 -35.49
C ASN A 85 0.12 19.80 -34.95
N LYS A 86 -0.90 20.16 -35.72
CA LYS A 86 -2.33 20.04 -35.31
C LYS A 86 -3.03 19.00 -36.18
N LEU A 87 -3.93 18.21 -35.60
CA LEU A 87 -4.80 17.26 -36.31
C LEU A 87 -6.23 17.40 -35.78
N LEU A 88 -7.21 17.55 -36.68
CA LEU A 88 -8.63 17.56 -36.32
C LEU A 88 -9.21 16.15 -36.48
N VAL A 89 -9.96 15.68 -35.49
CA VAL A 89 -10.61 14.36 -35.51
C VAL A 89 -12.09 14.46 -35.15
N GLY A 90 -12.95 13.94 -36.03
CA GLY A 90 -14.35 13.64 -35.71
C GLY A 90 -14.46 12.22 -35.18
N ASN A 91 -14.88 12.02 -33.92
CA ASN A 91 -15.08 10.71 -33.31
C ASN A 91 -16.55 10.28 -33.36
N LYS A 92 -16.83 8.99 -33.11
CA LYS A 92 -18.14 8.31 -33.21
C LYS A 92 -18.69 8.18 -34.63
N SER A 93 -17.82 8.07 -35.64
CA SER A 93 -18.22 7.80 -37.04
C SER A 93 -18.99 6.48 -37.25
N ASP A 94 -18.97 5.56 -36.28
CA ASP A 94 -19.84 4.37 -36.26
C ASP A 94 -21.34 4.70 -36.11
N LEU A 95 -21.68 5.90 -35.66
CA LEU A 95 -23.07 6.35 -35.46
C LEU A 95 -23.59 7.17 -36.65
N ALA A 96 -23.38 6.69 -37.87
CA ALA A 96 -23.73 7.39 -39.12
C ALA A 96 -25.19 7.91 -39.18
N THR A 97 -26.15 7.20 -38.57
CA THR A 97 -27.58 7.61 -38.52
C THR A 97 -27.88 8.71 -37.49
N LYS A 98 -26.94 9.03 -36.59
CA LYS A 98 -27.04 10.11 -35.60
C LYS A 98 -26.03 11.24 -35.88
N LYS A 99 -25.36 11.20 -37.04
CA LYS A 99 -24.38 12.20 -37.44
C LYS A 99 -25.08 13.52 -37.76
N VAL A 100 -24.70 14.59 -37.07
CA VAL A 100 -25.23 15.94 -37.25
C VAL A 100 -24.20 16.91 -37.83
N VAL A 101 -22.92 16.55 -37.78
CA VAL A 101 -21.82 17.31 -38.40
C VAL A 101 -21.43 16.64 -39.71
N ASP A 102 -21.55 17.35 -40.83
CA ASP A 102 -21.19 16.82 -42.15
C ASP A 102 -19.67 16.67 -42.35
N TYR A 103 -19.27 15.62 -43.08
CA TYR A 103 -17.86 15.33 -43.37
C TYR A 103 -17.24 16.39 -44.27
N ALA A 104 -17.92 16.80 -45.35
CA ALA A 104 -17.38 17.76 -46.31
C ALA A 104 -17.26 19.15 -45.69
N ALA A 105 -18.21 19.55 -44.85
CA ALA A 105 -18.15 20.78 -44.07
C ALA A 105 -16.95 20.79 -43.08
N ALA A 106 -16.76 19.71 -42.31
CA ALA A 106 -15.63 19.60 -41.38
C ALA A 106 -14.28 19.51 -42.10
N LYS A 107 -14.23 18.81 -43.23
CA LYS A 107 -13.05 18.70 -44.09
C LYS A 107 -12.65 20.05 -44.71
N ALA A 108 -13.61 20.79 -45.27
CA ALA A 108 -13.37 22.11 -45.83
C ALA A 108 -12.87 23.12 -44.77
N PHE A 109 -13.44 23.08 -43.56
CA PHE A 109 -12.98 23.90 -42.44
C PHE A 109 -11.54 23.54 -41.99
N ALA A 110 -11.17 22.25 -42.01
CA ALA A 110 -9.80 21.83 -41.71
C ALA A 110 -8.81 22.27 -42.80
N ASP A 111 -9.21 22.18 -44.08
CA ASP A 111 -8.41 22.60 -45.22
C ASP A 111 -8.20 24.13 -45.28
N GLU A 112 -9.21 24.93 -44.91
CA GLU A 112 -9.10 26.39 -44.74
C GLU A 112 -8.02 26.76 -43.70
N LEU A 113 -7.88 25.94 -42.65
CA LEU A 113 -6.89 26.13 -41.58
C LEU A 113 -5.55 25.40 -41.84
N GLY A 114 -5.41 24.69 -42.96
CA GLY A 114 -4.20 23.94 -43.31
C GLY A 114 -3.89 22.76 -42.37
N ILE A 115 -4.89 22.24 -41.64
CA ILE A 115 -4.73 21.10 -40.71
C ILE A 115 -5.33 19.82 -41.30
N PRO A 116 -4.73 18.63 -41.11
CA PRO A 116 -5.34 17.40 -41.59
C PRO A 116 -6.61 17.06 -40.80
N PHE A 117 -7.51 16.31 -41.43
CA PHE A 117 -8.77 15.88 -40.85
C PHE A 117 -9.01 14.40 -41.10
N LEU A 118 -9.47 13.68 -40.06
CA LEU A 118 -9.85 12.28 -40.11
C LEU A 118 -11.14 12.06 -39.30
N GLU A 119 -12.02 11.18 -39.76
CA GLU A 119 -13.07 10.63 -38.91
C GLU A 119 -12.65 9.27 -38.35
N THR A 120 -12.96 9.03 -37.07
CA THR A 120 -12.56 7.85 -36.31
C THR A 120 -13.74 7.26 -35.55
N SER A 121 -13.63 6.00 -35.15
CA SER A 121 -14.53 5.38 -34.16
C SER A 121 -13.68 4.77 -33.05
N ALA A 122 -13.73 5.37 -31.87
CA ALA A 122 -13.13 4.78 -30.68
C ALA A 122 -13.77 3.44 -30.27
N LYS A 123 -15.03 3.20 -30.67
CA LYS A 123 -15.77 1.96 -30.36
C LYS A 123 -15.29 0.78 -31.20
N ASN A 124 -15.08 0.99 -32.50
CA ASN A 124 -14.70 -0.06 -33.46
C ASN A 124 -13.23 0.06 -33.90
N ALA A 125 -12.43 0.88 -33.21
CA ALA A 125 -11.03 1.24 -33.52
C ALA A 125 -10.78 1.85 -34.93
N THR A 126 -11.82 2.16 -35.70
CA THR A 126 -11.72 2.66 -37.09
C THR A 126 -10.92 3.96 -37.14
N ASN A 127 -9.87 3.99 -37.99
CA ASN A 127 -8.94 5.10 -38.21
C ASN A 127 -8.19 5.64 -36.98
N VAL A 128 -8.38 5.06 -35.78
CA VAL A 128 -7.73 5.54 -34.53
C VAL A 128 -6.20 5.41 -34.65
N GLU A 129 -5.71 4.27 -35.12
CA GLU A 129 -4.29 4.06 -35.37
C GLU A 129 -3.74 5.00 -36.45
N GLN A 130 -4.50 5.20 -37.53
CA GLN A 130 -4.11 6.07 -38.63
C GLN A 130 -4.00 7.54 -38.19
N ALA A 131 -4.82 8.00 -37.24
CA ALA A 131 -4.68 9.34 -36.65
C ALA A 131 -3.34 9.51 -35.90
N PHE A 132 -2.95 8.53 -35.07
CA PHE A 132 -1.65 8.57 -34.38
C PHE A 132 -0.46 8.43 -35.34
N LEU A 133 -0.55 7.57 -36.36
CA LEU A 133 0.50 7.43 -37.38
C LEU A 133 0.67 8.73 -38.20
N THR A 134 -0.44 9.36 -38.59
CA THR A 134 -0.43 10.65 -39.32
C THR A 134 0.25 11.74 -38.50
N MET A 135 -0.14 11.89 -37.23
CA MET A 135 0.49 12.85 -36.32
C MET A 135 1.99 12.55 -36.13
N SER A 136 2.35 11.29 -35.90
CA SER A 136 3.74 10.88 -35.67
C SER A 136 4.64 11.13 -36.88
N LYS A 137 4.12 10.91 -38.09
CA LYS A 137 4.84 11.23 -39.33
C LYS A 137 5.06 12.73 -39.47
N GLN A 138 4.02 13.55 -39.31
CA GLN A 138 4.16 15.01 -39.43
C GLN A 138 5.12 15.63 -38.40
N ILE A 139 5.12 15.11 -37.16
CA ILE A 139 6.10 15.54 -36.14
C ILE A 139 7.52 15.13 -36.56
N LYS A 140 7.71 13.89 -37.04
CA LYS A 140 9.02 13.41 -37.52
C LYS A 140 9.55 14.25 -38.68
N ASP A 141 8.71 14.52 -39.68
CA ASP A 141 9.10 15.29 -40.88
C ASP A 141 9.55 16.70 -40.49
N ARG A 142 8.87 17.33 -39.52
CA ARG A 142 9.30 18.61 -38.91
C ARG A 142 10.62 18.47 -38.13
N MET A 143 10.76 17.49 -37.23
CA MET A 143 11.98 17.31 -36.44
C MET A 143 13.21 16.97 -37.30
N GLY A 144 13.02 16.34 -38.47
CA GLY A 144 14.07 16.10 -39.46
C GLY A 144 14.60 17.38 -40.13
N SER A 145 13.88 18.50 -40.04
CA SER A 145 14.26 19.79 -40.65
C SER A 145 15.02 20.73 -39.70
N THR A 146 15.12 20.42 -38.40
CA THR A 146 15.53 21.40 -37.36
C THR A 146 16.93 21.14 -36.77
N THR A 147 17.87 20.61 -37.57
CA THR A 147 19.29 20.55 -37.16
C THR A 147 20.11 21.70 -37.74
N ILE A 148 20.25 22.80 -36.99
CA ILE A 148 21.47 23.63 -36.84
C ILE A 148 21.20 24.76 -35.82
N SER A 149 22.22 25.09 -35.00
CA SER A 149 22.35 26.21 -34.04
C SER A 149 21.66 26.13 -32.64
N THR A 150 22.51 25.94 -31.62
CA THR A 150 22.36 26.42 -30.21
C THR A 150 22.99 27.82 -30.10
N PRO A 151 22.67 28.70 -29.11
CA PRO A 151 22.58 28.47 -27.65
C PRO A 151 21.24 28.97 -27.04
N GLY A 152 20.82 28.72 -25.78
CA GLY A 152 21.48 28.19 -24.58
C GLY A 152 21.04 29.02 -23.35
N SER A 153 20.08 28.53 -22.55
CA SER A 153 19.82 29.00 -21.18
C SER A 153 18.96 28.00 -20.38
N LYS A 154 18.97 28.12 -19.04
CA LYS A 154 18.30 27.24 -18.08
C LYS A 154 16.85 27.68 -17.82
N THR A 155 15.97 26.75 -17.43
CA THR A 155 15.29 26.67 -16.09
C THR A 155 14.06 25.73 -16.15
N ALA A 156 13.80 24.96 -15.09
CA ALA A 156 12.64 24.06 -14.94
C ALA A 156 11.35 24.83 -14.54
N ILE A 157 10.12 24.28 -14.47
CA ILE A 157 9.62 23.23 -13.55
C ILE A 157 8.26 22.67 -14.07
N LYS A 158 7.92 21.44 -13.66
CA LYS A 158 6.69 20.68 -13.95
C LYS A 158 5.40 21.23 -13.28
N GLY A 159 4.23 20.81 -13.77
CA GLY A 159 2.98 20.81 -12.99
C GLY A 159 1.81 20.09 -13.71
N LEU A 160 1.40 18.92 -13.23
CA LEU A 160 0.30 18.11 -13.78
C LEU A 160 -1.10 18.66 -13.40
N GLY A 161 -2.11 18.35 -14.21
CA GLY A 161 -3.54 18.31 -13.84
C GLY A 161 -4.10 16.88 -13.82
N LYS A 162 -5.41 16.59 -13.87
CA LYS A 162 -6.67 17.40 -14.07
C LYS A 162 -7.92 16.47 -14.05
N ASN A 163 -9.14 16.85 -14.55
CA ASN A 163 -10.02 16.18 -15.60
C ASN A 163 -11.21 17.07 -16.09
N ARG A 164 -12.48 16.59 -16.14
CA ARG A 164 -13.35 16.06 -17.25
C ARG A 164 -14.76 16.65 -17.08
N SER A 165 -15.61 16.73 -18.09
CA SER A 165 -15.59 16.05 -19.38
C SER A 165 -15.01 16.89 -20.55
N GLY A 166 -15.68 16.88 -21.71
CA GLY A 166 -15.52 17.81 -22.83
C GLY A 166 -14.41 17.50 -23.87
N THR A 167 -14.64 18.05 -25.07
CA THR A 167 -13.76 18.15 -26.27
C THR A 167 -12.30 17.77 -26.02
N GLY A 168 -11.92 16.54 -26.35
CA GLY A 168 -10.60 16.01 -25.97
C GLY A 168 -9.47 16.70 -26.73
N VAL A 169 -8.40 17.07 -26.00
CA VAL A 169 -7.15 17.52 -26.61
C VAL A 169 -6.03 16.57 -26.20
N ILE A 170 -5.39 15.94 -27.19
CA ILE A 170 -4.36 14.93 -26.97
C ILE A 170 -2.99 15.50 -27.34
N GLY A 171 -2.11 15.67 -26.37
CA GLY A 171 -0.71 16.06 -26.60
C GLY A 171 0.16 14.85 -26.94
N VAL A 172 1.00 14.96 -27.97
CA VAL A 172 1.94 13.91 -28.40
C VAL A 172 3.38 14.43 -28.32
N GLU A 173 4.23 13.69 -27.62
CA GLU A 173 5.68 13.91 -27.52
C GLU A 173 6.43 12.71 -28.11
N ILE A 174 7.57 12.94 -28.79
CA ILE A 174 8.35 11.88 -29.43
C ILE A 174 9.75 11.79 -28.83
N GLY A 175 10.10 10.63 -28.27
CA GLY A 175 11.44 10.35 -27.73
C GLY A 175 12.26 9.41 -28.63
N ASP A 176 13.53 9.75 -28.84
CA ASP A 176 14.55 8.95 -29.55
C ASP A 176 15.43 8.19 -28.54
N GLN A 177 15.48 6.85 -28.62
CA GLN A 177 16.33 6.01 -27.76
C GLN A 177 17.75 5.88 -28.34
N ARG A 178 18.63 6.84 -28.02
CA ARG A 178 20.07 6.67 -28.25
C ARG A 178 20.76 5.95 -27.09
N CYS A 179 21.08 4.66 -27.29
CA CYS A 179 22.07 3.96 -26.48
C CYS A 179 23.41 4.71 -26.46
N LYS A 180 23.99 4.93 -25.28
CA LYS A 180 25.40 5.30 -25.15
C LYS A 180 26.21 4.10 -24.67
N LYS A 181 27.26 3.76 -25.44
CA LYS A 181 28.26 2.74 -25.08
C LYS A 181 29.35 3.35 -24.19
N ASN A 182 29.88 2.50 -23.31
CA ASN A 182 31.25 2.43 -22.77
C ASN A 182 31.94 3.66 -22.12
N THR A 183 32.30 3.45 -20.85
CA THR A 183 33.60 3.73 -20.18
C THR A 183 34.27 5.10 -20.30
N GLU A 184 34.54 5.77 -19.16
CA GLU A 184 35.87 5.79 -18.49
C GLU A 184 35.83 6.56 -17.15
N VAL A 185 36.88 6.40 -16.33
CA VAL A 185 37.04 6.98 -14.97
C VAL A 185 37.92 8.23 -15.01
N CYS A 186 37.63 9.24 -14.18
CA CYS A 186 38.63 10.21 -13.68
C CYS A 186 38.22 10.80 -12.31
N GLU A 187 39.23 11.19 -11.53
CA GLU A 187 39.14 11.55 -10.11
C GLU A 187 38.95 13.06 -9.83
N ASP A 188 38.68 13.39 -8.56
CA ASP A 188 38.70 14.73 -7.95
C ASP A 188 40.13 15.32 -7.91
N PRO A 189 40.30 16.66 -7.85
CA PRO A 189 40.83 17.18 -6.58
C PRO A 189 40.36 18.60 -6.14
N SER A 190 40.31 18.75 -4.81
CA SER A 190 40.51 19.96 -3.99
C SER A 190 39.33 20.96 -3.83
N GLY A 191 39.09 21.57 -2.66
CA GLY A 191 39.70 21.43 -1.34
C GLY A 191 39.85 22.76 -0.58
N GLY A 192 39.22 22.91 0.61
CA GLY A 192 39.55 24.04 1.52
C GLY A 192 38.46 24.51 2.50
N LYS A 193 38.69 24.23 3.81
CA LYS A 193 38.50 25.08 5.04
C LYS A 193 37.39 26.16 5.05
N GLY A 194 36.55 26.34 6.08
CA GLY A 194 36.47 25.77 7.44
C GLY A 194 36.36 26.87 8.52
N ALA A 195 35.47 26.74 9.51
CA ALA A 195 35.47 27.53 10.78
C ALA A 195 34.52 26.94 11.84
N GLU A 196 35.02 26.67 13.05
CA GLU A 196 34.21 26.52 14.27
C GLU A 196 33.86 27.91 14.85
N LEU A 197 32.82 27.99 15.69
CA LEU A 197 32.85 28.84 16.89
C LEU A 197 31.94 28.28 17.99
N ARG A 198 32.31 28.53 19.26
CA ARG A 198 31.85 27.77 20.43
C ARG A 198 30.76 28.48 21.25
N GLY A 199 29.73 27.72 21.62
CA GLY A 199 29.28 27.51 23.00
C GLY A 199 28.66 28.66 23.84
N THR A 200 27.60 28.32 24.57
CA THR A 200 27.41 28.67 26.00
C THR A 200 26.33 27.76 26.59
N ALA A 201 26.41 27.46 27.89
CA ALA A 201 25.46 26.60 28.60
C ALA A 201 24.78 27.38 29.74
N ARG A 202 23.52 27.04 30.09
CA ARG A 202 22.99 27.25 31.46
C ARG A 202 21.66 26.53 31.79
N ALA A 203 21.74 25.77 32.88
CA ALA A 203 20.81 25.66 34.01
C ALA A 203 19.34 25.22 33.85
N THR A 204 19.05 24.12 34.56
CA THR A 204 17.76 23.50 34.90
C THR A 204 16.82 24.39 35.73
N ALA A 205 15.51 24.21 35.58
CA ALA A 205 14.51 24.51 36.61
C ALA A 205 13.60 23.28 36.84
N LEU A 206 13.55 22.80 38.08
CA LEU A 206 12.70 21.70 38.53
C LEU A 206 11.40 22.27 39.11
N LEU A 207 10.25 21.94 38.51
CA LEU A 207 8.93 22.09 39.14
C LEU A 207 8.12 20.82 38.89
N GLY A 208 8.04 19.98 39.91
CA GLY A 208 7.27 18.73 39.85
C GLY A 208 5.80 18.96 40.19
N SER A 209 4.91 18.59 39.27
CA SER A 209 3.50 18.35 39.56
C SER A 209 3.22 16.85 39.49
N ARG A 210 2.90 16.23 40.63
CA ARG A 210 2.43 14.83 40.67
C ARG A 210 1.11 14.71 39.91
N LEU A 211 1.16 14.18 38.69
CA LEU A 211 -0.01 13.56 38.07
C LEU A 211 -0.10 12.10 38.53
N LEU A 212 -1.31 11.71 38.95
CA LEU A 212 -1.61 10.35 39.40
C LEU A 212 -1.44 9.39 38.23
N ARG A 213 -0.60 8.36 38.39
CA ARG A 213 -0.52 7.27 37.42
C ARG A 213 -1.84 6.50 37.40
N PRO A 214 -2.40 6.13 36.24
CA PRO A 214 -3.43 5.10 36.17
C PRO A 214 -2.88 3.76 36.68
N PRO A 215 -3.74 2.82 37.14
CA PRO A 215 -3.32 1.63 37.90
C PRO A 215 -2.63 0.51 37.09
N PHE A 216 -2.11 0.82 35.90
CA PHE A 216 -1.35 -0.12 35.07
C PHE A 216 0.01 0.48 34.71
N ALA A 217 0.91 0.50 35.70
CA ALA A 217 2.34 0.55 35.41
C ALA A 217 2.78 -0.87 35.05
N ILE A 218 3.29 -1.06 33.83
CA ILE A 218 4.07 -2.25 33.48
C ILE A 218 5.31 -2.24 34.39
N ASP A 219 5.57 -3.36 35.07
CA ASP A 219 6.74 -3.50 35.94
C ASP A 219 7.99 -3.75 35.07
N ASP A 220 8.49 -2.68 34.45
CA ASP A 220 9.79 -2.64 33.78
C ASP A 220 10.93 -2.67 34.83
N ASN A 221 11.02 -3.79 35.54
CA ASN A 221 12.13 -4.13 36.41
C ASN A 221 12.68 -5.53 36.07
N PRO A 222 13.24 -5.72 34.85
CA PRO A 222 14.21 -6.80 34.67
C PRO A 222 15.37 -6.51 35.62
N ALA A 223 15.62 -7.44 36.54
CA ALA A 223 16.60 -7.25 37.60
C ALA A 223 17.95 -6.77 37.04
N ARG A 224 18.47 -5.68 37.60
CA ARG A 224 19.81 -5.15 37.28
C ARG A 224 20.87 -6.23 37.54
N GLY A 225 21.30 -6.94 36.51
CA GLY A 225 22.35 -7.95 36.66
C GLY A 225 22.66 -8.77 35.42
N GLU A 226 21.65 -9.17 34.65
CA GLU A 226 21.85 -10.06 33.50
C GLU A 226 21.50 -9.39 32.19
N MET A 227 22.53 -8.87 31.51
CA MET A 227 22.53 -8.86 30.05
C MET A 227 22.35 -10.31 29.60
N VAL A 228 21.15 -10.68 29.17
CA VAL A 228 20.94 -11.90 28.39
C VAL A 228 21.87 -11.80 27.19
N LYS A 229 22.98 -12.53 27.26
CA LYS A 229 23.85 -12.76 26.11
C LYS A 229 23.00 -13.52 25.10
N ARG A 230 22.33 -12.79 24.19
CA ARG A 230 21.78 -13.35 22.97
C ARG A 230 22.97 -13.86 22.18
N HIS A 231 23.32 -15.11 22.45
CA HIS A 231 24.30 -15.85 21.68
C HIS A 231 23.80 -15.93 20.23
N GLU A 232 24.74 -16.17 19.33
CA GLU A 232 24.56 -16.32 17.87
C GLU A 232 23.19 -16.88 17.51
N CYS A 233 22.49 -16.27 16.53
CA CYS A 233 21.12 -16.61 16.10
C CYS A 233 20.88 -18.13 16.06
N ALA A 234 20.41 -18.66 17.20
CA ALA A 234 20.57 -20.07 17.54
C ALA A 234 19.38 -20.81 16.97
N GLN A 235 19.66 -21.79 16.11
CA GLN A 235 18.62 -22.47 15.36
C GLN A 235 18.22 -23.78 16.06
N VAL A 236 16.94 -23.93 16.43
CA VAL A 236 16.43 -25.10 17.15
C VAL A 236 16.33 -26.30 16.23
N ALA A 237 16.88 -27.43 16.66
CA ALA A 237 16.86 -28.70 15.93
C ALA A 237 15.48 -28.98 15.28
N PRO A 238 15.46 -29.35 13.98
CA PRO A 238 14.21 -29.59 13.27
C PRO A 238 13.41 -30.72 13.93
N ARG A 239 12.07 -30.59 13.92
CA ARG A 239 11.15 -31.61 14.45
C ARG A 239 10.02 -31.87 13.47
N MET A 240 9.57 -33.12 13.41
CA MET A 240 8.41 -33.55 12.63
C MET A 240 7.63 -34.62 13.39
N PRO A 241 6.29 -34.72 13.20
CA PRO A 241 5.51 -35.82 13.75
C PRO A 241 6.01 -37.17 13.22
N LYS A 242 6.20 -38.15 14.11
CA LYS A 242 6.64 -39.51 13.71
C LYS A 242 5.64 -40.13 12.74
N GLY A 243 6.13 -40.59 11.59
CA GLY A 243 5.31 -41.26 10.57
C GLY A 243 4.53 -40.32 9.63
N TYR A 244 4.66 -39.01 9.77
CA TYR A 244 4.12 -38.07 8.77
C TYR A 244 5.08 -37.94 7.58
N ASN A 245 4.55 -38.05 6.36
CA ASN A 245 5.32 -37.98 5.12
C ASN A 245 4.90 -36.75 4.32
N VAL A 246 5.80 -35.76 4.25
CA VAL A 246 5.54 -34.45 3.60
C VAL A 246 5.33 -34.58 2.09
N SER A 247 5.88 -35.61 1.45
CA SER A 247 5.74 -35.82 0.00
C SER A 247 4.28 -35.98 -0.42
N LYS A 248 3.42 -36.54 0.44
CA LYS A 248 1.98 -36.71 0.19
C LYS A 248 1.24 -35.39 -0.03
N ILE A 249 1.66 -34.29 0.59
CA ILE A 249 1.04 -32.96 0.37
C ILE A 249 1.26 -32.52 -1.09
N LEU A 250 2.41 -32.86 -1.65
CA LEU A 250 2.80 -32.44 -3.00
C LEU A 250 2.21 -33.34 -4.09
N GLU A 251 1.74 -34.54 -3.75
CA GLU A 251 0.86 -35.35 -4.60
C GLU A 251 -0.54 -34.72 -4.74
N GLU A 252 -0.94 -33.83 -3.82
CA GLU A 252 -2.20 -33.09 -3.88
C GLU A 252 -2.07 -31.69 -4.52
N LYS A 253 -0.93 -31.34 -5.11
CA LYS A 253 -0.68 -30.00 -5.65
C LYS A 253 -1.83 -29.50 -6.54
N GLU A 254 -2.30 -30.32 -7.47
CA GLU A 254 -3.40 -29.99 -8.38
C GLU A 254 -4.72 -29.75 -7.60
N ARG A 255 -5.02 -30.56 -6.58
CA ARG A 255 -6.19 -30.36 -5.69
C ARG A 255 -6.09 -29.04 -4.93
N ILE A 256 -4.91 -28.69 -4.43
CA ILE A 256 -4.67 -27.45 -3.68
C ILE A 256 -4.82 -26.22 -4.59
N VAL A 257 -4.30 -26.30 -5.82
CA VAL A 257 -4.49 -25.27 -6.86
C VAL A 257 -5.97 -25.06 -7.16
N GLU A 258 -6.74 -26.14 -7.37
CA GLU A 258 -8.19 -26.06 -7.59
C GLU A 258 -8.95 -25.48 -6.40
N LEU A 259 -8.57 -25.86 -5.17
CA LEU A 259 -9.20 -25.38 -3.93
C LEU A 259 -9.04 -23.87 -3.77
N LEU A 260 -7.83 -23.33 -4.02
CA LEU A 260 -7.59 -21.89 -3.98
C LEU A 260 -8.21 -21.18 -5.18
N SER A 261 -8.12 -21.74 -6.39
CA SER A 261 -8.76 -21.18 -7.60
C SER A 261 -10.26 -20.96 -7.39
N GLY A 262 -10.98 -21.97 -6.88
CA GLY A 262 -12.42 -21.84 -6.62
C GLY A 262 -12.76 -20.84 -5.51
N ALA A 263 -11.94 -20.73 -4.46
CA ALA A 263 -12.14 -19.72 -3.41
C ALA A 263 -11.92 -18.28 -3.92
N VAL A 264 -11.01 -18.10 -4.89
CA VAL A 264 -10.72 -16.81 -5.55
C VAL A 264 -11.85 -16.39 -6.49
N GLN A 265 -12.61 -17.33 -7.06
CA GLN A 265 -13.77 -17.03 -7.91
C GLN A 265 -14.96 -16.40 -7.14
N ILE A 266 -14.96 -16.49 -5.81
CA ILE A 266 -16.02 -15.94 -4.95
C ILE A 266 -15.61 -14.53 -4.53
N ALA A 267 -16.23 -13.50 -5.13
CA ALA A 267 -15.92 -12.10 -4.88
C ALA A 267 -16.42 -11.61 -3.50
N THR A 268 -15.66 -11.92 -2.45
CA THR A 268 -15.86 -11.48 -1.05
C THR A 268 -15.38 -10.04 -0.81
N GLU A 269 -15.74 -9.13 -1.72
CA GLU A 269 -15.29 -7.73 -1.67
C GLU A 269 -15.94 -6.97 -0.51
N VAL A 270 -15.12 -6.32 0.34
CA VAL A 270 -15.59 -5.42 1.40
C VAL A 270 -15.26 -3.96 1.11
N PHE A 271 -16.11 -3.06 1.61
CA PHE A 271 -15.98 -1.61 1.41
C PHE A 271 -16.07 -0.89 2.77
N ASP A 272 -15.41 0.27 2.89
CA ASP A 272 -15.43 1.07 4.12
C ASP A 272 -16.85 1.50 4.52
N GLU A 273 -17.71 1.79 3.54
CA GLU A 273 -19.11 2.18 3.73
C GLU A 273 -20.10 1.00 3.75
N MET A 274 -19.64 -0.24 3.96
CA MET A 274 -20.55 -1.37 4.18
C MET A 274 -21.34 -1.21 5.47
N GLY A 275 -22.66 -1.32 5.34
CA GLY A 275 -23.62 -1.18 6.43
C GLY A 275 -23.54 -2.32 7.45
N PRO A 276 -24.45 -2.33 8.44
CA PRO A 276 -24.50 -3.38 9.46
C PRO A 276 -24.55 -4.78 8.85
N VAL A 277 -24.00 -5.73 9.60
CA VAL A 277 -24.11 -7.16 9.30
C VAL A 277 -25.60 -7.54 9.19
N ASP A 278 -25.89 -8.46 8.27
CA ASP A 278 -27.22 -8.98 7.91
C ASP A 278 -28.19 -7.96 7.28
N GLU A 279 -27.96 -6.65 7.44
CA GLU A 279 -28.72 -5.58 6.77
C GLU A 279 -28.18 -5.28 5.36
N ASP A 280 -26.86 -5.13 5.20
CA ASP A 280 -26.25 -4.85 3.88
C ASP A 280 -26.15 -6.16 3.06
N PRO A 281 -26.81 -6.26 1.88
CA PRO A 281 -26.83 -7.50 1.10
C PRO A 281 -25.44 -7.91 0.58
N ARG A 282 -24.44 -7.03 0.59
CA ARG A 282 -23.06 -7.34 0.19
C ARG A 282 -22.42 -8.41 1.08
N TRP A 283 -22.75 -8.46 2.38
CA TRP A 283 -22.26 -9.48 3.31
C TRP A 283 -22.54 -10.92 2.87
N ARG A 284 -23.61 -11.15 2.09
CA ARG A 284 -24.01 -12.49 1.62
C ARG A 284 -22.96 -13.19 0.76
N LYS A 285 -22.02 -12.44 0.15
CA LYS A 285 -20.89 -13.01 -0.58
C LYS A 285 -19.93 -13.81 0.29
N ILE A 286 -19.82 -13.47 1.58
CA ILE A 286 -19.05 -14.27 2.54
C ILE A 286 -19.77 -15.62 2.79
N GLY A 287 -21.10 -15.64 2.74
CA GLY A 287 -21.90 -16.88 2.76
C GLY A 287 -21.63 -17.83 1.60
N GLU A 288 -21.46 -17.33 0.39
CA GLU A 288 -21.06 -18.15 -0.77
C GLU A 288 -19.69 -18.81 -0.53
N LEU A 289 -18.76 -18.11 0.14
CA LEU A 289 -17.47 -18.68 0.55
C LEU A 289 -17.62 -19.71 1.68
N HIS A 290 -18.55 -19.50 2.64
CA HIS A 290 -18.86 -20.49 3.67
C HIS A 290 -19.36 -21.80 3.07
N GLU A 291 -20.33 -21.73 2.14
CA GLU A 291 -20.85 -22.90 1.42
C GLU A 291 -19.75 -23.60 0.62
N TYR A 292 -18.85 -22.84 -0.02
CA TYR A 292 -17.69 -23.41 -0.71
C TYR A 292 -16.76 -24.16 0.25
N LEU A 293 -16.40 -23.59 1.39
CA LEU A 293 -15.55 -24.25 2.38
C LEU A 293 -16.22 -25.51 2.95
N GLU A 294 -17.52 -25.47 3.23
CA GLU A 294 -18.30 -26.59 3.76
C GLU A 294 -18.36 -27.77 2.77
N ASN A 295 -18.56 -27.47 1.48
CA ASN A 295 -18.58 -28.48 0.41
C ASN A 295 -17.18 -29.04 0.06
N ARG A 296 -16.10 -28.25 0.24
CA ARG A 296 -14.75 -28.62 -0.19
C ARG A 296 -13.84 -29.19 0.91
N PHE A 297 -14.20 -29.03 2.17
CA PHE A 297 -13.45 -29.56 3.33
C PHE A 297 -14.35 -30.42 4.25
N PRO A 298 -14.88 -31.56 3.74
CA PRO A 298 -15.90 -32.35 4.44
C PRO A 298 -15.41 -33.01 5.72
N LEU A 299 -14.13 -33.42 5.85
CA LEU A 299 -13.62 -34.00 7.10
C LEU A 299 -13.41 -32.93 8.17
N VAL A 300 -12.95 -31.72 7.81
CA VAL A 300 -12.90 -30.59 8.73
C VAL A 300 -14.29 -30.30 9.28
N HIS A 301 -15.30 -30.14 8.41
CA HIS A 301 -16.67 -29.81 8.84
C HIS A 301 -17.37 -30.95 9.60
N LYS A 302 -16.95 -32.20 9.40
CA LYS A 302 -17.41 -33.35 10.17
C LYS A 302 -16.73 -33.51 11.53
N THR A 303 -15.50 -33.01 11.68
CA THR A 303 -14.63 -33.32 12.84
C THR A 303 -14.45 -32.14 13.80
N LEU A 304 -14.39 -30.91 13.28
CA LEU A 304 -14.21 -29.70 14.07
C LEU A 304 -15.56 -29.06 14.39
N THR A 305 -15.70 -28.49 15.58
CA THR A 305 -16.86 -27.69 15.94
C THR A 305 -16.79 -26.35 15.23
N ARG A 306 -17.75 -26.08 14.32
CA ARG A 306 -17.88 -24.79 13.63
C ARG A 306 -18.85 -23.88 14.37
N THR A 307 -18.40 -22.66 14.67
CA THR A 307 -19.21 -21.53 15.17
C THR A 307 -19.12 -20.38 14.15
N VAL A 308 -20.20 -19.62 13.99
CA VAL A 308 -20.25 -18.40 13.17
C VAL A 308 -20.68 -17.24 14.06
N ARG A 309 -19.97 -16.11 14.00
CA ARG A 309 -20.38 -14.83 14.61
C ARG A 309 -20.07 -13.71 13.62
N ASP A 310 -21.06 -12.89 13.28
CA ASP A 310 -20.90 -11.73 12.40
C ASP A 310 -20.16 -12.03 11.07
N TRP A 311 -20.56 -13.13 10.43
CA TRP A 311 -19.94 -13.76 9.26
C TRP A 311 -18.48 -14.23 9.43
N ALA A 312 -17.84 -14.01 10.57
CA ALA A 312 -16.56 -14.63 10.88
C ALA A 312 -16.75 -16.12 11.27
N LEU A 313 -15.78 -16.95 10.88
CA LEU A 313 -15.78 -18.38 11.16
C LEU A 313 -14.83 -18.73 12.29
N ILE A 314 -15.28 -19.60 13.19
CA ILE A 314 -14.45 -20.19 14.25
C ILE A 314 -14.57 -21.70 14.13
N TYR A 315 -13.45 -22.40 13.98
CA TYR A 315 -13.39 -23.87 14.01
C TYR A 315 -12.54 -24.32 15.19
N GLU A 316 -13.03 -25.30 15.94
CA GLU A 316 -12.32 -25.85 17.10
C GLU A 316 -12.04 -27.33 16.90
N PHE A 317 -10.76 -27.71 17.02
CA PHE A 317 -10.29 -29.08 17.06
C PHE A 317 -9.84 -29.39 18.50
N PRO A 318 -10.68 -30.06 19.31
CA PRO A 318 -10.36 -30.35 20.71
C PRO A 318 -9.08 -31.18 20.85
N GLY A 319 -8.19 -30.74 21.75
CA GLY A 319 -7.00 -31.49 22.15
C GLY A 319 -7.33 -32.63 23.12
N SER A 320 -6.42 -33.61 23.23
CA SER A 320 -6.52 -34.63 24.28
C SER A 320 -6.22 -34.12 25.69
N ASP A 321 -5.45 -33.04 25.82
CA ASP A 321 -5.13 -32.38 27.10
C ASP A 321 -5.74 -30.95 27.14
N PRO A 322 -6.81 -30.74 27.95
CA PRO A 322 -7.45 -29.43 28.10
C PRO A 322 -6.67 -28.45 29.01
N SER A 323 -5.57 -28.88 29.66
CA SER A 323 -4.72 -28.00 30.48
C SER A 323 -3.73 -27.17 29.65
N LEU A 324 -3.47 -27.58 28.41
CA LEU A 324 -2.57 -26.88 27.49
C LEU A 324 -3.28 -25.68 26.83
N LYS A 325 -2.60 -24.53 26.80
CA LYS A 325 -3.07 -23.33 26.05
C LYS A 325 -3.32 -23.67 24.58
N ALA A 326 -4.41 -23.16 24.03
CA ALA A 326 -4.83 -23.47 22.68
C ALA A 326 -3.93 -22.78 21.62
N THR A 327 -3.76 -23.43 20.48
CA THR A 327 -3.06 -22.85 19.32
C THR A 327 -4.07 -22.18 18.42
N PHE A 328 -3.97 -20.86 18.28
CA PHE A 328 -4.84 -20.07 17.41
C PHE A 328 -4.17 -19.80 16.06
N LEU A 329 -4.80 -20.24 14.98
CA LEU A 329 -4.43 -19.96 13.59
C LEU A 329 -5.47 -19.05 12.97
N THR A 330 -5.04 -18.00 12.25
CA THR A 330 -5.97 -17.01 11.71
C THR A 330 -5.60 -16.52 10.31
N ALA A 331 -6.64 -16.17 9.57
CA ALA A 331 -6.65 -15.57 8.24
C ALA A 331 -7.94 -14.72 8.13
N HIS A 332 -8.20 -14.12 6.97
CA HIS A 332 -9.45 -13.42 6.69
C HIS A 332 -10.12 -13.97 5.42
N LEU A 333 -11.41 -13.69 5.30
CA LEU A 333 -12.33 -14.20 4.27
C LEU A 333 -12.54 -13.18 3.14
N ASP A 334 -12.43 -11.90 3.49
CA ASP A 334 -12.68 -10.75 2.64
C ASP A 334 -11.50 -10.41 1.73
N VAL A 335 -11.73 -9.46 0.82
CA VAL A 335 -10.72 -8.91 -0.09
C VAL A 335 -11.01 -7.44 -0.39
N VAL A 336 -9.99 -6.64 -0.68
CA VAL A 336 -10.21 -5.26 -1.15
C VAL A 336 -10.93 -5.24 -2.52
N PRO A 337 -11.75 -4.21 -2.79
CA PRO A 337 -12.51 -4.13 -4.04
C PRO A 337 -11.65 -4.08 -5.30
N VAL A 338 -12.25 -4.50 -6.40
CA VAL A 338 -11.72 -4.34 -7.75
C VAL A 338 -12.44 -3.20 -8.45
N LEU A 339 -11.74 -2.08 -8.61
CA LEU A 339 -12.27 -0.92 -9.33
C LEU A 339 -12.72 -1.32 -10.75
N PRO A 340 -13.98 -1.07 -11.16
CA PRO A 340 -14.47 -1.45 -12.49
C PRO A 340 -13.65 -0.85 -13.65
N SER A 341 -13.03 0.31 -13.43
CA SER A 341 -12.13 0.98 -14.39
C SER A 341 -10.72 0.36 -14.47
N SER A 342 -10.34 -0.51 -13.52
CA SER A 342 -9.07 -1.23 -13.53
C SER A 342 -9.19 -2.64 -14.13
N VAL A 343 -10.40 -3.23 -14.21
CA VAL A 343 -10.64 -4.60 -14.71
C VAL A 343 -9.94 -4.87 -16.06
N SER A 344 -10.00 -3.92 -17.01
CA SER A 344 -9.35 -4.05 -18.33
C SER A 344 -7.81 -3.96 -18.31
N GLN A 345 -7.20 -3.71 -17.15
CA GLN A 345 -5.75 -3.63 -16.93
C GLN A 345 -5.22 -4.92 -16.26
N TRP A 346 -6.11 -5.81 -15.83
CA TRP A 346 -5.72 -7.14 -15.36
C TRP A 346 -5.38 -8.06 -16.55
N LEU A 347 -4.28 -8.79 -16.44
CA LEU A 347 -3.81 -9.80 -17.39
C LEU A 347 -4.68 -11.06 -17.35
N GLN A 348 -5.24 -11.36 -16.19
CA GLN A 348 -6.22 -12.42 -15.95
C GLN A 348 -7.41 -11.82 -15.19
N PRO A 349 -8.68 -12.21 -15.48
CA PRO A 349 -9.81 -11.59 -14.82
C PRO A 349 -9.70 -11.65 -13.28
N PRO A 350 -10.05 -10.57 -12.56
CA PRO A 350 -9.76 -10.42 -11.12
C PRO A 350 -10.25 -11.56 -10.23
N PHE A 351 -11.38 -12.18 -10.57
CA PHE A 351 -11.96 -13.32 -9.86
C PHE A 351 -11.98 -14.58 -10.74
N SER A 352 -10.94 -14.79 -11.55
CA SER A 352 -10.84 -15.99 -12.40
C SER A 352 -10.30 -17.21 -11.66
N GLY A 353 -9.37 -17.02 -10.70
CA GLY A 353 -8.62 -18.11 -10.10
C GLY A 353 -7.64 -18.80 -11.06
N THR A 354 -7.39 -18.23 -12.25
CA THR A 354 -6.65 -18.89 -13.34
C THR A 354 -5.27 -19.36 -12.87
N TYR A 355 -4.96 -20.65 -13.06
CA TYR A 355 -3.62 -21.18 -12.90
C TYR A 355 -2.90 -21.21 -14.26
N ASP A 356 -1.75 -20.54 -14.38
CA ASP A 356 -0.95 -20.51 -15.63
C ASP A 356 0.17 -21.56 -15.69
N GLY A 357 0.20 -22.49 -14.72
CA GLY A 357 1.28 -23.46 -14.53
C GLY A 357 2.41 -22.98 -13.60
N THR A 358 2.48 -21.67 -13.32
CA THR A 358 3.43 -21.07 -12.37
C THR A 358 2.74 -20.29 -11.25
N PHE A 359 1.66 -19.57 -11.56
CA PHE A 359 0.94 -18.70 -10.64
C PHE A 359 -0.57 -18.93 -10.70
N ILE A 360 -1.23 -18.79 -9.55
CA ILE A 360 -2.69 -18.68 -9.42
C ILE A 360 -3.02 -17.18 -9.38
N TRP A 361 -3.88 -16.74 -10.29
CA TRP A 361 -4.20 -15.33 -10.51
C TRP A 361 -5.57 -14.94 -9.95
N GLY A 362 -5.61 -13.80 -9.26
CA GLY A 362 -6.85 -13.15 -8.85
C GLY A 362 -6.75 -12.45 -7.49
N ARG A 363 -7.70 -11.57 -7.22
CA ARG A 363 -7.86 -10.86 -5.95
C ARG A 363 -8.11 -11.89 -4.83
N GLY A 364 -7.34 -11.81 -3.75
CA GLY A 364 -7.38 -12.77 -2.65
C GLY A 364 -6.30 -13.85 -2.69
N THR A 365 -5.57 -14.00 -3.80
CA THR A 365 -4.49 -15.00 -3.92
C THR A 365 -3.28 -14.68 -3.07
N ALA A 366 -2.96 -13.39 -2.89
CA ALA A 366 -1.85 -12.92 -2.08
C ALA A 366 -2.33 -12.40 -0.71
N ASP A 367 -3.51 -11.77 -0.64
CA ASP A 367 -4.14 -11.37 0.65
C ASP A 367 -5.65 -11.69 0.68
N THR A 368 -6.11 -12.72 1.39
CA THR A 368 -5.31 -13.75 2.10
C THR A 368 -5.86 -15.17 1.96
N LYS A 369 -6.69 -15.43 0.94
CA LYS A 369 -7.34 -16.74 0.72
C LYS A 369 -6.35 -17.89 0.57
N SER A 370 -5.12 -17.64 0.11
CA SER A 370 -4.04 -18.64 0.14
C SER A 370 -3.75 -19.15 1.55
N SER A 371 -3.74 -18.26 2.56
CA SER A 371 -3.51 -18.58 3.96
C SER A 371 -4.68 -19.40 4.53
N LEU A 372 -5.91 -18.94 4.29
CA LEU A 372 -7.17 -19.62 4.64
C LEU A 372 -7.20 -21.06 4.10
N ILE A 373 -6.99 -21.21 2.78
CA ILE A 373 -7.03 -22.51 2.12
C ILE A 373 -5.87 -23.40 2.57
N SER A 374 -4.67 -22.86 2.80
CA SER A 374 -3.54 -23.64 3.33
C SER A 374 -3.83 -24.22 4.72
N ILE A 375 -4.46 -23.46 5.61
CA ILE A 375 -4.86 -23.91 6.96
C ILE A 375 -5.90 -25.04 6.85
N MET A 376 -6.93 -24.85 6.02
CA MET A 376 -8.00 -25.84 5.81
C MET A 376 -7.48 -27.13 5.18
N VAL A 377 -6.66 -27.02 4.13
CA VAL A 377 -5.97 -28.15 3.47
C VAL A 377 -5.10 -28.92 4.45
N ALA A 378 -4.29 -28.24 5.28
CA ALA A 378 -3.40 -28.91 6.21
C ALA A 378 -4.17 -29.82 7.20
N ILE A 379 -5.35 -29.39 7.66
CA ILE A 379 -6.16 -30.17 8.60
C ILE A 379 -6.94 -31.26 7.88
N GLU A 380 -7.56 -30.97 6.72
CA GLU A 380 -8.25 -31.98 5.90
C GLU A 380 -7.28 -33.12 5.53
N HIS A 381 -6.10 -32.79 5.00
CA HIS A 381 -5.07 -33.76 4.63
C HIS A 381 -4.55 -34.57 5.83
N LEU A 382 -4.38 -33.96 7.00
CA LEU A 382 -4.03 -34.69 8.24
C LEU A 382 -5.13 -35.67 8.66
N LEU A 383 -6.40 -35.31 8.49
CA LEU A 383 -7.56 -36.16 8.79
C LEU A 383 -7.77 -37.27 7.74
N GLU A 384 -7.44 -37.03 6.47
CA GLU A 384 -7.51 -38.02 5.38
C GLU A 384 -6.36 -39.03 5.44
N THR A 385 -5.13 -38.57 5.69
CA THR A 385 -3.93 -39.41 5.54
C THR A 385 -3.41 -40.03 6.83
N THR A 386 -3.92 -39.62 8.01
CA THR A 386 -3.44 -40.07 9.31
C THR A 386 -4.57 -40.30 10.33
N THR A 387 -4.27 -41.04 11.39
CA THR A 387 -5.12 -41.14 12.59
C THR A 387 -4.76 -40.11 13.66
N TRP A 388 -3.92 -39.12 13.34
CA TRP A 388 -3.41 -38.16 14.31
C TRP A 388 -4.53 -37.30 14.92
N ARG A 389 -4.36 -36.94 16.20
CA ARG A 389 -5.21 -36.00 16.93
C ARG A 389 -4.31 -35.04 17.70
N PRO A 390 -4.71 -33.78 17.83
CA PRO A 390 -3.89 -32.78 18.50
C PRO A 390 -3.89 -33.04 20.01
N GLU A 391 -2.75 -32.78 20.65
CA GLU A 391 -2.62 -32.89 22.11
C GLU A 391 -3.20 -31.65 22.80
N ARG A 392 -2.80 -30.45 22.34
CA ARG A 392 -3.40 -29.16 22.69
C ARG A 392 -4.52 -28.80 21.72
N THR A 393 -5.56 -28.12 22.20
CA THR A 393 -6.65 -27.66 21.31
C THR A 393 -6.12 -26.73 20.22
N ILE A 394 -6.59 -26.93 18.98
CA ILE A 394 -6.31 -26.03 17.84
C ILE A 394 -7.60 -25.27 17.52
N VAL A 395 -7.49 -23.96 17.39
CA VAL A 395 -8.59 -23.06 17.04
C VAL A 395 -8.24 -22.32 15.75
N LEU A 396 -9.16 -22.31 14.80
CA LEU A 396 -9.05 -21.54 13.55
C LEU A 396 -10.03 -20.38 13.62
N GLY A 397 -9.58 -19.15 13.36
CA GLY A 397 -10.44 -17.98 13.30
C GLY A 397 -10.27 -17.24 11.98
N PHE A 398 -11.35 -17.12 11.20
CA PHE A 398 -11.33 -16.43 9.91
C PHE A 398 -12.21 -15.18 9.97
N GLY A 399 -11.56 -14.00 9.99
CA GLY A 399 -12.23 -12.70 10.04
C GLY A 399 -13.00 -12.39 8.76
N SER A 400 -14.05 -11.57 8.88
CA SER A 400 -14.99 -11.25 7.79
C SER A 400 -14.82 -9.84 7.20
N ASP A 401 -14.00 -8.97 7.81
CA ASP A 401 -13.88 -7.56 7.42
C ASP A 401 -12.52 -6.92 7.72
N GLU A 402 -11.46 -7.71 7.57
CA GLU A 402 -10.08 -7.31 7.91
C GLU A 402 -9.60 -6.11 7.08
N GLU A 403 -9.92 -6.09 5.80
CA GLU A 403 -9.40 -5.12 4.82
C GLU A 403 -9.96 -3.70 5.03
N ARG A 404 -11.07 -3.56 5.77
CA ARG A 404 -11.60 -2.28 6.28
C ARG A 404 -11.26 -2.02 7.75
N GLY A 405 -10.28 -2.75 8.28
CA GLY A 405 -9.69 -2.60 9.60
C GLY A 405 -10.16 -3.60 10.67
N GLY A 406 -10.81 -4.71 10.30
CA GLY A 406 -11.28 -5.73 11.24
C GLY A 406 -12.18 -5.13 12.32
N ARG A 407 -13.31 -4.55 11.88
CA ARG A 407 -14.22 -3.80 12.76
C ARG A 407 -15.30 -4.67 13.37
N VAL A 408 -15.55 -5.84 12.78
CA VAL A 408 -16.67 -6.72 13.12
C VAL A 408 -16.20 -8.16 13.33
N GLY A 409 -15.57 -8.77 12.33
CA GLY A 409 -15.25 -10.20 12.36
C GLY A 409 -14.20 -10.57 13.40
N ALA A 410 -13.06 -9.86 13.42
CA ALA A 410 -12.02 -10.12 14.40
C ALA A 410 -12.41 -9.77 15.85
N PRO A 411 -13.13 -8.68 16.14
CA PRO A 411 -13.76 -8.47 17.45
C PRO A 411 -14.66 -9.64 17.87
N ALA A 412 -15.57 -10.09 17.01
CA ALA A 412 -16.49 -11.20 17.32
C ALA A 412 -15.77 -12.52 17.62
N ILE A 413 -14.67 -12.82 16.89
CA ILE A 413 -13.77 -13.94 17.22
C ILE A 413 -13.10 -13.72 18.58
N SER A 414 -12.56 -12.53 18.83
CA SER A 414 -11.82 -12.24 20.07
C SER A 414 -12.73 -12.34 21.29
N GLU A 415 -13.93 -11.77 21.21
CA GLU A 415 -14.94 -11.85 22.27
C GLU A 415 -15.29 -13.30 22.57
N TYR A 416 -15.60 -14.12 21.56
CA TYR A 416 -15.87 -15.55 21.74
C TYR A 416 -14.71 -16.28 22.45
N LEU A 417 -13.47 -16.01 22.05
CA LEU A 417 -12.31 -16.68 22.63
C LEU A 417 -12.00 -16.18 24.06
N ILE A 418 -12.19 -14.90 24.36
CA ILE A 418 -12.07 -14.36 25.73
C ILE A 418 -13.19 -14.89 26.62
N GLU A 419 -14.43 -14.96 26.13
CA GLU A 419 -15.60 -15.52 26.84
C GLU A 419 -15.41 -16.99 27.19
N LYS A 420 -14.80 -17.78 26.28
CA LYS A 420 -14.67 -19.23 26.42
C LYS A 420 -13.39 -19.70 27.10
N TYR A 421 -12.25 -19.06 26.80
CA TYR A 421 -10.92 -19.48 27.25
C TYR A 421 -10.24 -18.47 28.18
N GLY A 422 -10.76 -17.25 28.31
CA GLY A 422 -10.17 -16.17 29.10
C GLY A 422 -9.06 -15.40 28.38
N LYS A 423 -8.49 -14.40 29.07
CA LYS A 423 -7.33 -13.63 28.59
C LYS A 423 -6.03 -14.43 28.75
N ASP A 424 -5.02 -14.12 27.92
CA ASP A 424 -3.74 -14.84 27.82
C ASP A 424 -3.89 -16.36 27.54
N SER A 425 -4.96 -16.79 26.87
CA SER A 425 -5.30 -18.19 26.61
C SER A 425 -4.76 -18.78 25.29
N MET A 426 -4.28 -17.94 24.36
CA MET A 426 -3.90 -18.30 22.98
C MET A 426 -2.41 -18.01 22.69
N ALA A 427 -2.04 -17.94 21.40
CA ALA A 427 -0.66 -17.74 20.93
C ALA A 427 -0.34 -16.41 20.18
N LEU A 428 -1.12 -15.90 19.20
CA LEU A 428 -0.60 -15.01 18.11
C LEU A 428 -1.36 -13.63 17.90
N CYS A 429 -0.76 -12.49 17.34
CA CYS A 429 -1.32 -11.28 16.55
C CYS A 429 -0.85 -9.69 16.68
N VAL A 430 -0.73 -8.82 15.60
CA VAL A 430 -0.09 -7.42 15.35
C VAL A 430 -0.98 -6.07 15.40
N GLY A 431 -0.50 -4.77 15.22
CA GLY A 431 -1.26 -3.42 15.37
C GLY A 431 -0.99 -2.12 14.47
N HIS A 432 -1.92 -1.09 14.37
CA HIS A 432 -1.86 0.25 13.61
C HIS A 432 -2.64 1.49 14.20
N TYR A 433 -2.32 2.75 13.79
CA TYR A 433 -2.97 4.01 14.26
C TYR A 433 -3.35 5.01 13.12
N ASP A 434 -4.34 5.89 13.33
CA ASP A 434 -4.79 6.92 12.38
C ASP A 434 -5.19 8.27 13.06
N LEU A 435 -4.73 9.40 12.51
CA LEU A 435 -4.95 10.76 13.04
C LEU A 435 -6.01 11.54 12.23
N GLU A 436 -6.87 12.29 12.91
CA GLU A 436 -7.79 13.27 12.33
C GLU A 436 -7.45 14.70 12.80
N ILE A 437 -7.39 15.64 11.86
CA ILE A 437 -7.20 17.07 12.11
C ILE A 437 -8.43 17.79 11.57
N THR A 438 -9.08 18.62 12.40
CA THR A 438 -10.18 19.49 11.96
C THR A 438 -9.86 20.95 12.27
N VAL A 439 -9.91 21.80 11.25
CA VAL A 439 -9.85 23.26 11.38
C VAL A 439 -11.26 23.81 11.26
N SER A 440 -11.71 24.58 12.26
CA SER A 440 -12.97 25.33 12.19
C SER A 440 -12.72 26.83 12.34
N THR A 441 -13.34 27.61 11.45
CA THR A 441 -13.31 29.08 11.46
C THR A 441 -14.68 29.61 11.07
N PHE A 442 -14.90 30.92 11.12
CA PHE A 442 -16.04 31.50 10.41
C PHE A 442 -15.97 31.23 8.90
N GLY A 443 -17.14 30.99 8.30
CA GLY A 443 -17.36 31.03 6.86
C GLY A 443 -17.57 32.46 6.36
N GLY A 444 -17.89 32.61 5.08
CA GLY A 444 -18.10 33.93 4.50
C GLY A 444 -18.28 33.92 2.98
N HIS A 445 -18.46 35.09 2.40
CA HIS A 445 -18.58 35.26 0.95
C HIS A 445 -17.19 35.44 0.32
N SER A 446 -16.87 34.65 -0.71
CA SER A 446 -15.52 34.61 -1.31
C SER A 446 -15.02 35.94 -1.91
N SER A 447 -15.88 36.95 -2.08
CA SER A 447 -15.50 38.28 -2.57
C SER A 447 -14.88 39.21 -1.51
N ILE A 448 -14.98 38.86 -0.23
CA ILE A 448 -14.33 39.59 0.87
C ILE A 448 -13.66 38.56 1.78
N PRO A 449 -12.60 37.87 1.31
CA PRO A 449 -11.98 36.80 2.05
C PRO A 449 -11.18 37.34 3.25
N PRO A 450 -11.14 36.62 4.38
CA PRO A 450 -10.14 36.86 5.42
C PRO A 450 -8.73 36.53 4.89
N PRO A 451 -7.65 36.98 5.56
CA PRO A 451 -6.27 36.69 5.15
C PRO A 451 -5.97 35.21 4.94
N HIS A 452 -6.61 34.33 5.71
CA HIS A 452 -6.56 32.88 5.55
C HIS A 452 -7.95 32.26 5.75
N THR A 453 -8.29 31.29 4.90
CA THR A 453 -9.50 30.47 5.02
C THR A 453 -9.22 29.21 5.84
N ALA A 454 -10.24 28.48 6.28
CA ALA A 454 -10.07 27.17 6.92
C ALA A 454 -9.23 26.19 6.07
N ILE A 455 -9.37 26.22 4.73
CA ILE A 455 -8.53 25.41 3.81
C ILE A 455 -7.08 25.90 3.84
N GLY A 456 -6.86 27.21 3.86
CA GLY A 456 -5.52 27.80 3.94
C GLY A 456 -4.79 27.44 5.24
N TYR A 457 -5.49 27.51 6.38
CA TYR A 457 -4.95 27.06 7.67
C TYR A 457 -4.67 25.56 7.69
N MET A 458 -5.58 24.73 7.18
CA MET A 458 -5.36 23.28 7.06
C MET A 458 -4.12 22.97 6.22
N SER A 459 -3.98 23.62 5.06
CA SER A 459 -2.83 23.43 4.16
C SER A 459 -1.51 23.78 4.84
N LEU A 460 -1.48 24.82 5.68
CA LEU A 460 -0.30 25.21 6.45
C LEU A 460 0.04 24.19 7.55
N LEU A 461 -0.95 23.70 8.30
CA LEU A 461 -0.75 22.67 9.34
C LEU A 461 -0.21 21.36 8.73
N LEU A 462 -0.82 20.92 7.63
CA LEU A 462 -0.43 19.72 6.90
C LEU A 462 0.99 19.81 6.32
N ALA A 463 1.33 20.92 5.68
CA ALA A 463 2.69 21.15 5.17
C ALA A 463 3.74 21.21 6.30
N GLU A 464 3.38 21.72 7.48
CA GLU A 464 4.28 21.75 8.63
C GLU A 464 4.49 20.35 9.24
N LEU A 465 3.52 19.44 9.15
CA LEU A 465 3.74 18.02 9.48
C LEU A 465 4.69 17.36 8.48
N GLU A 466 4.45 17.48 7.17
CA GLU A 466 5.32 16.86 6.13
C GLU A 466 6.77 17.36 6.19
N LYS A 467 6.96 18.63 6.60
CA LYS A 467 8.28 19.24 6.79
C LYS A 467 9.04 18.69 8.00
N HIS A 468 8.37 18.03 8.94
CA HIS A 468 8.97 17.46 10.15
C HIS A 468 8.73 15.93 10.24
N PRO A 469 9.27 15.13 9.30
CA PRO A 469 9.16 13.68 9.36
C PRO A 469 9.88 13.11 10.59
N HIS A 470 9.35 12.02 11.15
CA HIS A 470 9.96 11.37 12.31
C HIS A 470 11.36 10.81 12.01
N GLU A 471 12.24 10.87 13.02
CA GLU A 471 13.60 10.33 12.94
C GLU A 471 13.62 8.79 12.90
N MET A 472 14.75 8.22 12.46
CA MET A 472 14.97 6.77 12.48
C MET A 472 15.36 6.31 13.89
N ILE A 473 14.53 5.50 14.52
CA ILE A 473 14.76 4.89 15.83
C ILE A 473 14.89 3.37 15.68
N LEU A 474 16.09 2.86 15.94
CA LEU A 474 16.35 1.42 16.02
C LEU A 474 16.70 1.07 17.48
N LYS A 475 15.89 0.21 18.11
CA LYS A 475 16.15 -0.38 19.44
C LYS A 475 16.81 -1.76 19.28
N GLU A 476 17.65 -2.17 20.25
CA GLU A 476 18.26 -3.52 20.28
C GLU A 476 17.23 -4.66 20.35
N THR A 477 16.03 -4.37 20.85
CA THR A 477 14.89 -5.29 20.89
C THR A 477 14.12 -5.41 19.57
N SER A 478 14.41 -4.57 18.57
CA SER A 478 13.68 -4.54 17.29
C SER A 478 13.82 -5.87 16.53
N PRO A 479 12.72 -6.44 15.99
CA PRO A 479 12.77 -7.59 15.10
C PRO A 479 13.70 -7.37 13.90
N LEU A 480 13.77 -6.16 13.34
CA LEU A 480 14.67 -5.83 12.24
C LEU A 480 16.15 -5.97 12.64
N TYR A 481 16.52 -5.58 13.86
CA TYR A 481 17.88 -5.82 14.34
C TYR A 481 18.14 -7.31 14.60
N GLY A 482 17.15 -8.04 15.12
CA GLY A 482 17.16 -9.50 15.22
C GLY A 482 17.48 -10.17 13.89
N PHE A 483 16.72 -9.87 12.84
CA PHE A 483 16.95 -10.30 11.46
C PHE A 483 18.39 -10.02 11.00
N LEU A 484 18.86 -8.78 11.12
CA LEU A 484 20.19 -8.38 10.67
C LEU A 484 21.31 -9.12 11.42
N THR A 485 21.16 -9.39 12.71
CA THR A 485 22.14 -10.19 13.47
C THR A 485 22.14 -11.67 13.06
N CYS A 486 20.99 -12.20 12.62
CA CYS A 486 20.87 -13.55 12.09
C CYS A 486 21.47 -13.67 10.69
N ALA A 487 21.15 -12.74 9.78
CA ALA A 487 21.76 -12.62 8.46
C ALA A 487 23.28 -12.43 8.56
N ALA A 488 23.78 -11.64 9.53
CA ALA A 488 25.22 -11.47 9.73
C ALA A 488 25.92 -12.78 10.17
N ALA A 489 25.22 -13.71 10.80
CA ALA A 489 25.75 -15.04 11.11
C ALA A 489 25.71 -15.98 9.89
N HIS A 490 24.53 -16.13 9.27
CA HIS A 490 24.25 -17.23 8.34
C HIS A 490 24.19 -16.84 6.86
N ALA A 491 23.83 -15.61 6.52
CA ALA A 491 23.74 -15.19 5.12
C ALA A 491 25.14 -14.94 4.53
N SER A 492 25.43 -15.62 3.43
CA SER A 492 26.68 -15.52 2.67
C SER A 492 26.69 -14.33 1.70
N ASP A 493 25.52 -13.90 1.21
CA ASP A 493 25.33 -12.79 0.28
C ASP A 493 25.08 -11.42 0.96
N MET A 494 25.05 -11.38 2.29
CA MET A 494 24.91 -10.14 3.05
C MET A 494 26.09 -9.18 2.77
N PRO A 495 25.84 -7.94 2.34
CA PRO A 495 26.91 -6.99 2.00
C PRO A 495 27.92 -6.80 3.13
N HIS A 496 29.21 -6.87 2.78
CA HIS A 496 30.31 -6.94 3.74
C HIS A 496 30.38 -5.71 4.68
N SER A 497 30.03 -4.52 4.20
CA SER A 497 29.99 -3.29 5.00
C SER A 497 28.94 -3.38 6.12
N LEU A 498 27.69 -3.72 5.76
CA LEU A 498 26.58 -3.93 6.67
C LEU A 498 26.86 -5.08 7.64
N LYS A 499 27.34 -6.24 7.15
CA LYS A 499 27.76 -7.39 7.99
C LYS A 499 28.84 -7.00 9.00
N SER A 500 29.86 -6.25 8.58
CA SER A 500 30.91 -5.73 9.47
C SER A 500 30.35 -4.77 10.52
N LYS A 501 29.42 -3.89 10.14
CA LYS A 501 28.78 -2.91 11.05
C LYS A 501 27.92 -3.61 12.10
N VAL A 502 27.08 -4.58 11.71
CA VAL A 502 26.26 -5.41 12.61
C VAL A 502 27.10 -6.27 13.57
N VAL A 503 28.23 -6.83 13.11
CA VAL A 503 29.16 -7.56 14.00
C VAL A 503 29.83 -6.60 15.00
N LYS A 504 30.10 -5.35 14.63
CA LYS A 504 30.64 -4.33 15.54
C LYS A 504 29.60 -3.86 16.56
N THR A 505 28.33 -3.68 16.18
CA THR A 505 27.27 -3.33 17.14
C THR A 505 27.05 -4.41 18.18
N ARG A 506 27.05 -5.68 17.78
CA ARG A 506 26.98 -6.83 18.71
C ARG A 506 28.14 -6.88 19.72
N LYS A 507 29.29 -6.27 19.40
CA LYS A 507 30.44 -6.10 20.29
C LYS A 507 30.39 -4.79 21.13
N GLY A 508 29.24 -4.12 21.19
CA GLY A 508 29.03 -2.90 21.98
C GLY A 508 29.58 -1.60 21.34
N ASN A 509 29.90 -1.60 20.04
CA ASN A 509 30.46 -0.41 19.40
C ASN A 509 29.39 0.67 19.15
N LYS A 510 29.40 1.71 19.99
CA LYS A 510 28.45 2.84 19.94
C LYS A 510 28.51 3.68 18.65
N SER A 511 29.64 3.72 17.96
CA SER A 511 29.77 4.45 16.68
C SER A 511 29.17 3.66 15.52
N ALA A 512 29.39 2.34 15.52
CA ALA A 512 28.69 1.43 14.60
C ALA A 512 27.17 1.49 14.84
N TRP A 513 26.71 1.58 16.10
CA TRP A 513 25.28 1.66 16.43
C TRP A 513 24.62 2.91 15.83
N ARG A 514 25.21 4.08 16.05
CA ARG A 514 24.68 5.36 15.54
C ARG A 514 24.59 5.42 14.02
N SER A 515 25.52 4.79 13.31
CA SER A 515 25.60 4.78 11.85
C SER A 515 24.98 3.54 11.19
N LEU A 516 24.31 2.67 11.96
CA LEU A 516 23.67 1.46 11.45
C LEU A 516 22.35 1.75 10.70
N PRO A 517 21.43 2.62 11.18
CA PRO A 517 20.19 2.91 10.45
C PRO A 517 20.43 3.45 9.04
N GLU A 518 21.40 4.35 8.87
CA GLU A 518 21.78 4.90 7.56
C GLU A 518 22.33 3.81 6.63
N GLU A 519 23.24 2.96 7.10
CA GLU A 519 23.79 1.83 6.34
C GLU A 519 22.70 0.86 5.87
N ILE A 520 21.70 0.56 6.70
CA ILE A 520 20.58 -0.32 6.33
C ILE A 520 19.75 0.31 5.19
N VAL A 521 19.53 1.63 5.25
CA VAL A 521 18.76 2.36 4.22
C VAL A 521 19.53 2.48 2.90
N GLU A 522 20.84 2.72 2.96
CA GLU A 522 21.74 2.86 1.80
C GLU A 522 22.01 1.52 1.11
N THR A 523 22.28 0.47 1.90
CA THR A 523 22.54 -0.89 1.40
C THR A 523 21.26 -1.56 0.90
N GLY A 524 20.15 -1.30 1.58
CA GLY A 524 18.91 -2.05 1.42
C GLY A 524 19.02 -3.51 1.86
N VAL A 525 17.94 -4.27 1.63
CA VAL A 525 17.93 -5.73 1.76
C VAL A 525 17.33 -6.29 0.46
N LYS A 526 18.03 -7.24 -0.16
CA LYS A 526 17.65 -7.86 -1.43
C LYS A 526 16.22 -8.44 -1.34
N GLY A 527 15.44 -8.29 -2.40
CA GLY A 527 14.07 -8.81 -2.50
C GLY A 527 13.00 -7.95 -1.80
N PHE A 528 13.37 -6.87 -1.10
CA PHE A 528 12.41 -5.83 -0.69
C PHE A 528 12.42 -4.69 -1.71
N THR A 529 11.57 -4.80 -2.74
CA THR A 529 11.40 -3.77 -3.78
C THR A 529 10.16 -2.92 -3.54
N THR A 530 10.20 -1.66 -3.97
CA THR A 530 9.10 -0.71 -3.87
C THR A 530 8.40 -0.49 -5.22
N GLY A 531 7.08 -0.36 -5.20
CA GLY A 531 6.30 0.03 -6.36
C GLY A 531 6.39 1.54 -6.67
N PRO A 532 5.86 1.99 -7.82
CA PRO A 532 5.77 3.41 -8.14
C PRO A 532 5.04 4.18 -7.03
N GLY A 533 5.63 5.30 -6.58
CA GLY A 533 5.06 6.16 -5.53
C GLY A 533 5.40 5.76 -4.09
N GLN A 534 6.08 4.63 -3.86
CA GLN A 534 6.44 4.18 -2.51
C GLN A 534 7.85 4.64 -2.08
N GLY A 535 8.00 5.02 -0.82
CA GLY A 535 9.28 5.36 -0.18
C GLY A 535 10.12 4.14 0.23
N ASN A 536 11.32 4.36 0.77
CA ASN A 536 12.24 3.28 1.16
C ASN A 536 11.69 2.45 2.34
N VAL A 537 11.50 1.14 2.13
CA VAL A 537 10.93 0.19 3.12
C VAL A 537 11.76 0.08 4.39
N MET A 538 13.09 0.05 4.28
CA MET A 538 13.97 -0.07 5.45
C MET A 538 13.89 1.17 6.34
N ARG A 539 13.79 2.36 5.74
CA ARG A 539 13.50 3.61 6.46
C ARG A 539 12.13 3.50 7.14
N ALA A 540 11.09 3.09 6.41
CA ALA A 540 9.73 2.97 6.94
C ALA A 540 9.64 2.03 8.16
N MET A 541 10.41 0.93 8.20
CA MET A 541 10.48 0.04 9.37
C MET A 541 11.21 0.64 10.59
N MET A 542 12.01 1.69 10.40
CA MET A 542 12.76 2.37 11.47
C MET A 542 12.22 3.76 11.83
N THR A 543 11.22 4.29 11.11
CA THR A 543 10.56 5.57 11.40
C THR A 543 9.11 5.35 11.81
N THR A 544 8.51 6.28 12.54
CA THR A 544 7.05 6.44 12.48
C THR A 544 6.74 7.07 11.11
N THR A 545 6.09 6.32 10.22
CA THR A 545 5.70 6.89 8.91
C THR A 545 4.43 7.69 9.04
N GLN A 546 4.28 8.71 8.21
CA GLN A 546 3.12 9.60 8.15
C GLN A 546 2.72 9.80 6.68
N ALA A 547 1.42 9.80 6.38
CA ALA A 547 0.88 10.09 5.05
C ALA A 547 -0.43 10.86 5.18
N ILE A 548 -0.61 11.93 4.39
CA ILE A 548 -1.85 12.71 4.38
C ILE A 548 -2.74 12.15 3.28
N ASP A 549 -3.67 11.28 3.65
CA ASP A 549 -4.42 10.48 2.69
C ASP A 549 -5.74 11.14 2.27
N ILE A 550 -6.37 11.92 3.16
CA ILE A 550 -7.71 12.50 2.94
C ILE A 550 -7.74 13.96 3.38
N ILE A 551 -8.33 14.83 2.57
CA ILE A 551 -8.70 16.20 2.93
C ILE A 551 -10.08 16.57 2.35
N ASN A 552 -10.97 17.10 3.19
CA ASN A 552 -12.35 17.46 2.86
C ASN A 552 -12.65 18.88 3.34
N GLY A 553 -13.14 19.75 2.45
CA GLY A 553 -13.49 21.12 2.80
C GLY A 553 -14.03 21.94 1.63
N GLY A 554 -15.08 22.74 1.88
CA GLY A 554 -15.77 23.55 0.87
C GLY A 554 -16.96 22.83 0.24
N ILE A 555 -18.03 23.57 -0.04
CA ILE A 555 -19.26 23.05 -0.67
C ILE A 555 -19.51 23.72 -2.04
N LYS A 556 -19.18 25.01 -2.19
CA LYS A 556 -19.34 25.77 -3.43
C LYS A 556 -18.33 26.92 -3.51
N VAL A 557 -17.95 27.30 -4.74
CA VAL A 557 -16.85 28.24 -5.02
C VAL A 557 -17.03 29.65 -4.42
N ASN A 558 -18.26 30.10 -4.21
CA ASN A 558 -18.58 31.44 -3.69
C ASN A 558 -18.85 31.50 -2.17
N SER A 559 -18.59 30.42 -1.43
CA SER A 559 -18.68 30.41 0.03
C SER A 559 -17.47 29.74 0.67
N LEU A 560 -16.88 30.44 1.64
CA LEU A 560 -15.75 29.95 2.42
C LEU A 560 -16.22 28.91 3.43
N PRO A 561 -15.54 27.75 3.57
CA PRO A 561 -15.94 26.71 4.50
C PRO A 561 -15.69 27.10 5.96
N GLU A 562 -16.66 26.76 6.81
CA GLU A 562 -16.61 26.90 8.28
C GLU A 562 -15.81 25.76 8.96
N SER A 563 -15.63 24.65 8.24
CA SER A 563 -14.91 23.47 8.72
C SER A 563 -14.17 22.79 7.57
N VAL A 564 -12.96 22.33 7.86
CA VAL A 564 -12.11 21.53 6.97
C VAL A 564 -11.52 20.40 7.79
N LYS A 565 -11.63 19.17 7.29
CA LYS A 565 -11.15 17.95 7.93
C LYS A 565 -10.07 17.31 7.09
N ALA A 566 -9.00 16.82 7.72
CA ALA A 566 -7.97 16.01 7.09
C ALA A 566 -7.70 14.77 7.93
N VAL A 567 -7.29 13.68 7.29
CA VAL A 567 -6.88 12.43 7.94
C VAL A 567 -5.43 12.15 7.55
N VAL A 568 -4.60 11.85 8.54
CA VAL A 568 -3.19 11.53 8.40
C VAL A 568 -2.98 10.11 8.93
N ASN A 569 -2.64 9.17 8.07
CA ASN A 569 -2.30 7.80 8.46
C ASN A 569 -0.92 7.81 9.13
N TYR A 570 -0.77 7.09 10.23
CA TYR A 570 0.53 6.88 10.88
C TYR A 570 0.81 5.39 11.11
N ARG A 571 1.93 4.90 10.57
CA ARG A 571 2.50 3.62 11.04
C ARG A 571 3.53 3.93 12.11
N VAL A 572 3.08 3.91 13.36
CA VAL A 572 3.90 4.16 14.55
C VAL A 572 5.03 3.13 14.64
N ASN A 573 6.25 3.59 14.89
CA ASN A 573 7.39 2.71 15.05
C ASN A 573 7.29 1.88 16.34
N VAL A 574 7.69 0.60 16.31
CA VAL A 574 7.75 -0.29 17.50
C VAL A 574 8.64 0.20 18.65
N ALA A 575 9.41 1.27 18.43
CA ALA A 575 10.16 1.96 19.45
C ALA A 575 9.42 3.11 20.16
N SER A 576 8.21 3.46 19.73
CA SER A 576 7.39 4.59 20.19
C SER A 576 5.95 4.15 20.44
N ASP A 577 5.07 5.07 20.82
CA ASP A 577 3.65 4.83 21.10
C ASP A 577 2.77 6.02 20.67
N HIS A 578 1.45 5.89 20.77
CA HIS A 578 0.52 6.96 20.43
C HIS A 578 0.68 8.19 21.32
N VAL A 579 1.08 8.05 22.58
CA VAL A 579 1.24 9.19 23.51
C VAL A 579 2.45 10.05 23.11
N GLU A 580 3.55 9.41 22.73
CA GLU A 580 4.72 10.07 22.14
C GLU A 580 4.35 10.75 20.80
N LEU A 581 3.62 10.07 19.92
CA LEU A 581 3.15 10.63 18.64
C LEU A 581 2.24 11.86 18.83
N GLU A 582 1.26 11.77 19.73
CA GLU A 582 0.34 12.87 20.04
C GLU A 582 1.09 14.07 20.62
N SER A 583 2.03 13.82 21.54
CA SER A 583 2.91 14.83 22.11
C SER A 583 3.78 15.51 21.05
N GLN A 584 4.40 14.73 20.15
CA GLN A 584 5.21 15.24 19.05
C GLN A 584 4.36 16.03 18.04
N THR A 585 3.15 15.58 17.72
CA THR A 585 2.21 16.28 16.83
C THR A 585 1.83 17.65 17.39
N ILE A 586 1.50 17.72 18.68
CA ILE A 586 1.25 19.00 19.37
C ILE A 586 2.51 19.87 19.33
N HIS A 587 3.68 19.31 19.61
CA HIS A 587 4.95 20.06 19.61
C HIS A 587 5.26 20.70 18.25
N THR A 588 5.08 19.94 17.15
CA THR A 588 5.31 20.41 15.78
C THR A 588 4.31 21.49 15.36
N LEU A 589 3.02 21.34 15.68
CA LEU A 589 2.00 22.30 15.25
C LEU A 589 1.92 23.57 16.11
N LEU A 590 2.31 23.50 17.39
CA LEU A 590 2.13 24.59 18.36
C LEU A 590 2.81 25.93 17.96
N PRO A 591 4.03 25.97 17.39
CA PRO A 591 4.64 27.21 16.89
C PRO A 591 3.80 27.87 15.78
N LEU A 592 3.28 27.07 14.86
CA LEU A 592 2.47 27.53 13.73
C LEU A 592 1.12 28.06 14.21
N VAL A 593 0.43 27.31 15.08
CA VAL A 593 -0.82 27.73 15.73
C VAL A 593 -0.64 29.07 16.45
N LYS A 594 0.45 29.23 17.22
CA LYS A 594 0.79 30.51 17.89
C LYS A 594 1.01 31.66 16.90
N SER A 595 1.73 31.42 15.80
CA SER A 595 2.04 32.48 14.81
C SER A 595 0.79 33.03 14.10
N TYR A 596 -0.23 32.19 13.91
CA TYR A 596 -1.53 32.57 13.35
C TYR A 596 -2.61 32.89 14.39
N ASN A 597 -2.24 32.93 15.69
CA ASN A 597 -3.17 33.17 16.81
C ASN A 597 -4.40 32.24 16.78
N LEU A 598 -4.21 30.96 16.49
CA LEU A 598 -5.27 29.94 16.50
C LEU A 598 -5.43 29.35 17.91
N THR A 599 -6.61 28.85 18.25
CA THR A 599 -6.82 28.03 19.45
C THR A 599 -6.56 26.56 19.11
N LEU A 600 -5.64 25.89 19.82
CA LEU A 600 -5.36 24.46 19.63
C LEU A 600 -5.98 23.63 20.75
N ILE A 601 -6.83 22.69 20.35
CA ILE A 601 -7.51 21.72 21.20
C ILE A 601 -6.88 20.35 20.94
N ASP A 602 -6.35 19.73 22.00
CA ASP A 602 -5.67 18.45 21.96
C ASP A 602 -6.63 17.25 21.89
N PHE A 603 -6.03 16.06 21.80
CA PHE A 603 -6.68 14.75 21.77
C PHE A 603 -7.60 14.47 22.96
N SER A 604 -7.37 15.11 24.11
CA SER A 604 -8.24 15.01 25.30
C SER A 604 -9.43 15.99 25.27
N GLY A 605 -9.55 16.80 24.21
CA GLY A 605 -10.52 17.89 24.11
C GLY A 605 -10.13 19.13 24.90
N LYS A 606 -8.89 19.21 25.41
CA LYS A 606 -8.41 20.33 26.23
C LYS A 606 -7.68 21.36 25.36
N SER A 607 -7.90 22.63 25.65
CA SER A 607 -7.12 23.71 25.04
C SER A 607 -5.67 23.69 25.55
N VAL A 608 -4.72 23.41 24.66
CA VAL A 608 -3.27 23.50 24.92
C VAL A 608 -2.69 24.86 24.51
N HIS A 609 -3.41 25.61 23.67
CA HIS A 609 -3.13 27.01 23.41
C HIS A 609 -4.41 27.79 23.17
N HIS A 610 -4.60 28.86 23.95
CA HIS A 610 -5.69 29.81 23.80
C HIS A 610 -5.23 30.96 22.89
N GLY A 611 -5.79 31.02 21.68
CA GLY A 611 -5.60 32.11 20.72
C GLY A 611 -6.95 32.78 20.43
N ASN A 612 -7.26 32.97 19.15
CA ASN A 612 -8.57 33.40 18.70
C ASN A 612 -9.65 32.34 19.08
N PRO A 613 -10.71 32.72 19.82
CA PRO A 613 -11.79 31.79 20.19
C PRO A 613 -12.62 31.32 18.99
N ASP A 614 -12.58 32.01 17.86
CA ASP A 614 -13.38 31.74 16.67
C ASP A 614 -12.61 31.00 15.55
N ALA A 615 -11.33 30.71 15.77
CA ALA A 615 -10.48 29.96 14.84
C ALA A 615 -9.76 28.84 15.61
N LYS A 616 -10.28 27.61 15.47
CA LYS A 616 -9.90 26.45 16.29
C LYS A 616 -9.31 25.34 15.44
N VAL A 617 -8.23 24.75 15.94
CA VAL A 617 -7.65 23.50 15.45
C VAL A 617 -7.97 22.41 16.48
N TYR A 618 -8.59 21.33 16.02
CA TYR A 618 -8.91 20.15 16.81
C TYR A 618 -8.03 19.00 16.33
N LEU A 619 -7.31 18.37 17.25
CA LEU A 619 -6.65 17.08 17.03
C LEU A 619 -7.52 15.98 17.64
N LYS A 620 -7.76 14.92 16.88
CA LYS A 620 -8.56 13.75 17.29
C LYS A 620 -7.97 12.49 16.68
N THR A 621 -8.19 11.33 17.27
CA THR A 621 -8.07 10.06 16.52
C THR A 621 -9.21 10.00 15.50
N SER A 622 -8.98 9.51 14.28
CA SER A 622 -10.08 9.23 13.35
C SER A 622 -10.92 8.05 13.83
N GLU A 623 -12.11 7.85 13.26
CA GLU A 623 -13.05 6.80 13.68
C GLU A 623 -12.44 5.39 13.60
N GLY A 624 -12.02 4.88 14.76
CA GLY A 624 -11.31 3.62 14.93
C GLY A 624 -10.74 3.49 16.35
N ALA A 625 -10.25 2.32 16.70
CA ALA A 625 -9.51 2.15 17.95
C ALA A 625 -8.08 2.67 17.79
N ILE A 626 -7.64 3.54 18.71
CA ILE A 626 -6.21 3.80 18.95
C ILE A 626 -5.55 2.45 19.16
N THR A 627 -4.61 2.05 18.29
CA THR A 627 -3.71 0.93 18.61
C THR A 627 -2.26 1.31 18.42
N ASP A 628 -1.50 1.13 19.49
CA ASP A 628 -0.05 1.22 19.52
C ASP A 628 0.60 0.22 18.54
N PRO A 629 1.92 0.30 18.32
CA PRO A 629 2.64 -0.79 17.70
C PRO A 629 2.40 -2.11 18.43
N ALA A 630 2.35 -3.21 17.68
CA ALA A 630 2.24 -4.54 18.26
C ALA A 630 3.30 -4.80 19.33
N PRO A 631 2.93 -5.42 20.48
CA PRO A 631 3.92 -5.92 21.43
C PRO A 631 4.93 -6.83 20.72
N ILE A 632 6.23 -6.51 20.87
CA ILE A 632 7.29 -7.34 20.30
C ILE A 632 7.25 -8.70 20.99
N SER A 633 7.08 -9.75 20.20
CA SER A 633 6.89 -11.09 20.73
C SER A 633 8.20 -11.75 21.13
N PRO A 634 8.18 -12.65 22.13
CA PRO A 634 9.35 -13.42 22.50
C PRO A 634 9.82 -14.26 21.30
N THR A 635 11.09 -14.09 20.94
CA THR A 635 11.75 -14.89 19.88
C THR A 635 12.99 -15.58 20.46
N ASP A 636 12.94 -15.89 21.75
CA ASP A 636 13.95 -16.74 22.37
C ASP A 636 13.52 -18.20 22.23
N ALA A 637 14.54 -19.03 22.03
CA ALA A 637 14.41 -20.45 21.75
C ALA A 637 14.98 -21.31 22.88
N THR A 638 15.01 -20.77 24.12
CA THR A 638 15.57 -21.44 25.30
C THR A 638 14.59 -22.43 25.92
N ASP A 639 13.29 -22.14 25.83
CA ASP A 639 12.21 -23.06 26.17
C ASP A 639 11.82 -23.90 24.93
N PRO A 640 11.91 -25.25 24.98
CA PRO A 640 11.54 -26.12 23.87
C PRO A 640 10.04 -26.13 23.55
N ASP A 641 9.19 -25.74 24.48
CA ASP A 641 7.73 -25.70 24.33
C ASP A 641 7.17 -24.31 24.02
N SER A 642 8.06 -23.30 23.96
CA SER A 642 7.73 -21.93 23.56
C SER A 642 7.12 -21.89 22.16
N ALA A 643 6.18 -20.98 21.93
CA ALA A 643 5.52 -20.84 20.63
C ALA A 643 6.48 -20.49 19.49
N TRP A 644 7.58 -19.77 19.78
CA TRP A 644 8.64 -19.50 18.80
C TRP A 644 9.39 -20.78 18.44
N THR A 645 9.89 -21.50 19.45
CA THR A 645 10.57 -22.79 19.27
C THR A 645 9.71 -23.79 18.51
N VAL A 646 8.42 -23.84 18.86
CA VAL A 646 7.39 -24.68 18.24
C VAL A 646 7.24 -24.41 16.74
N MET A 647 7.23 -23.14 16.35
CA MET A 647 7.10 -22.71 14.97
C MET A 647 8.40 -22.94 14.19
N GLU A 648 9.54 -22.58 14.76
CA GLU A 648 10.86 -22.67 14.13
C GLU A 648 11.26 -24.12 13.82
N SER A 649 11.23 -24.98 14.83
CA SER A 649 11.64 -26.38 14.69
C SER A 649 10.73 -27.15 13.73
N THR A 650 9.43 -26.85 13.69
CA THR A 650 8.49 -27.41 12.70
C THR A 650 8.76 -26.87 11.29
N ALA A 651 9.03 -25.57 11.13
CA ALA A 651 9.36 -25.00 9.81
C ALA A 651 10.66 -25.57 9.23
N ARG A 652 11.71 -25.71 10.06
CA ARG A 652 12.96 -26.40 9.69
C ARG A 652 12.71 -27.88 9.39
N GLY A 653 11.85 -28.56 10.15
CA GLY A 653 11.46 -29.95 9.90
C GLY A 653 10.79 -30.16 8.54
N MET A 654 9.85 -29.29 8.17
CA MET A 654 9.21 -29.28 6.85
C MET A 654 10.21 -28.99 5.72
N TRP A 655 11.15 -28.07 5.94
CA TRP A 655 12.22 -27.79 4.97
C TRP A 655 13.10 -29.03 4.76
N ALA A 656 13.58 -29.65 5.83
CA ALA A 656 14.47 -30.81 5.82
C ALA A 656 13.84 -32.12 5.30
N SER A 657 12.52 -32.16 5.08
CA SER A 657 11.76 -33.32 4.59
C SER A 657 11.09 -33.09 3.22
N ARG A 658 11.33 -31.96 2.56
CA ARG A 658 10.76 -31.66 1.22
C ARG A 658 11.26 -32.66 0.16
N PRO A 659 10.47 -33.04 -0.86
CA PRO A 659 10.89 -34.00 -1.90
C PRO A 659 12.15 -33.65 -2.68
N ALA A 660 12.48 -32.36 -2.79
CA ALA A 660 13.74 -31.92 -3.41
C ALA A 660 15.00 -32.24 -2.59
N VAL A 661 14.83 -32.64 -1.31
CA VAL A 661 15.87 -33.12 -0.39
C VAL A 661 15.68 -34.61 -0.11
N SER A 662 14.43 -35.05 0.07
CA SER A 662 14.09 -36.36 0.59
C SER A 662 12.93 -36.98 -0.19
N GLY A 663 13.25 -37.89 -1.12
CA GLY A 663 12.25 -38.51 -2.00
C GLY A 663 11.21 -39.39 -1.27
N ASN A 664 11.52 -39.84 -0.05
CA ASN A 664 10.57 -40.58 0.80
C ASN A 664 9.90 -39.69 1.86
N GLY A 665 10.20 -38.39 1.90
CA GLY A 665 9.66 -37.42 2.87
C GLY A 665 10.17 -37.56 4.30
N GLU A 666 11.23 -38.35 4.54
CA GLU A 666 11.91 -38.38 5.84
C GLU A 666 12.77 -37.13 6.04
N MET A 667 13.00 -36.74 7.29
CA MET A 667 13.86 -35.60 7.61
C MET A 667 15.34 -35.97 7.42
N VAL A 668 16.06 -35.18 6.63
CA VAL A 668 17.50 -35.35 6.38
C VAL A 668 18.28 -34.22 7.07
N GLU A 669 19.46 -34.54 7.61
CA GLU A 669 20.37 -33.52 8.13
C GLU A 669 20.96 -32.69 6.97
N LEU A 670 20.73 -31.38 6.98
CA LEU A 670 21.13 -30.47 5.90
C LEU A 670 22.44 -29.76 6.21
N GLY A 671 23.26 -29.54 5.17
CA GLY A 671 24.52 -28.82 5.29
C GLY A 671 24.34 -27.32 5.57
N SER A 672 25.40 -26.69 6.08
CA SER A 672 25.45 -25.22 6.23
C SER A 672 25.29 -24.55 4.86
N GLY A 673 24.25 -23.72 4.71
CA GLY A 673 23.87 -23.07 3.46
C GLY A 673 22.75 -23.78 2.66
N GLU A 674 22.39 -25.01 3.03
CA GLU A 674 21.24 -25.75 2.44
C GLU A 674 20.01 -25.76 3.37
N ASP A 675 20.26 -25.61 4.67
CA ASP A 675 19.26 -25.59 5.72
C ASP A 675 18.50 -24.25 5.84
N LEU A 676 17.30 -24.30 6.42
CA LEU A 676 16.47 -23.13 6.67
C LEU A 676 16.92 -22.43 7.95
N VAL A 677 17.18 -21.13 7.85
CA VAL A 677 17.44 -20.25 8.98
C VAL A 677 16.20 -19.40 9.24
N MET A 678 15.59 -19.56 10.42
CA MET A 678 14.50 -18.72 10.87
C MET A 678 15.03 -17.52 11.66
N ALA A 679 14.49 -16.35 11.36
CA ALA A 679 14.85 -15.10 11.99
C ALA A 679 13.60 -14.25 12.26
N PRO A 680 13.52 -13.51 13.37
CA PRO A 680 12.41 -12.60 13.63
C PRO A 680 12.45 -11.43 12.64
N PHE A 681 11.29 -11.00 12.15
CA PHE A 681 11.16 -9.85 11.24
C PHE A 681 9.84 -9.12 11.49
N MET A 682 9.62 -7.96 10.86
CA MET A 682 8.40 -7.16 11.03
C MET A 682 7.81 -6.72 9.69
N SER A 683 6.48 -6.70 9.60
CA SER A 683 5.73 -6.18 8.44
C SER A 683 5.38 -4.71 8.63
N THR A 684 5.21 -3.97 7.53
CA THR A 684 4.74 -2.57 7.54
C THR A 684 3.22 -2.42 7.73
N GLY A 685 2.45 -3.45 7.35
CA GLY A 685 1.00 -3.51 7.53
C GLY A 685 0.59 -4.13 8.86
N ASN A 686 -0.50 -3.60 9.43
CA ASN A 686 -1.30 -4.27 10.45
C ASN A 686 -2.46 -5.02 9.80
N THR A 687 -3.06 -5.90 10.57
CA THR A 687 -4.13 -6.82 10.25
C THR A 687 -5.18 -6.88 11.38
N ASP A 688 -6.18 -7.75 11.29
CA ASP A 688 -7.20 -8.12 12.31
C ASP A 688 -6.66 -8.26 13.74
N THR A 689 -5.39 -8.58 13.76
CA THR A 689 -4.60 -9.12 14.82
C THR A 689 -4.53 -8.22 16.07
N ARG A 690 -4.81 -6.92 15.95
CA ARG A 690 -4.89 -5.99 17.09
C ARG A 690 -6.01 -6.35 18.08
N ARG A 691 -7.00 -7.12 17.62
CA ARG A 691 -8.11 -7.58 18.45
C ARG A 691 -7.68 -8.71 19.41
N TYR A 692 -6.62 -9.43 19.09
CA TYR A 692 -6.23 -10.66 19.79
C TYR A 692 -5.09 -10.50 20.80
N TRP A 693 -4.62 -9.27 21.09
CA TRP A 693 -3.57 -9.03 22.10
C TRP A 693 -3.96 -9.45 23.52
N ASP A 694 -5.24 -9.28 23.87
CA ASP A 694 -5.75 -9.75 25.16
C ASP A 694 -5.76 -11.28 25.27
N LEU A 695 -5.68 -12.00 24.15
CA LEU A 695 -5.59 -13.45 24.14
C LEU A 695 -4.16 -13.95 24.38
N THR A 696 -3.09 -13.16 24.18
CA THR A 696 -1.71 -13.67 24.19
C THR A 696 -0.58 -12.64 23.97
N ARG A 697 0.68 -13.04 24.18
CA ARG A 697 1.90 -12.28 23.83
C ARG A 697 2.82 -12.92 22.77
N HIS A 698 2.52 -14.10 22.24
CA HIS A 698 3.47 -14.90 21.42
C HIS A 698 3.26 -14.77 19.90
N ILE A 699 3.34 -13.55 19.41
CA ILE A 699 2.76 -13.05 18.16
C ILE A 699 3.73 -13.10 16.97
N TYR A 700 3.38 -13.89 15.96
CA TYR A 700 4.15 -14.04 14.72
C TYR A 700 3.23 -14.02 13.51
N ARG A 701 3.73 -13.55 12.36
CA ARG A 701 3.06 -13.73 11.06
C ARG A 701 3.92 -14.67 10.23
N PHE A 702 3.43 -15.87 9.97
CA PHE A 702 4.14 -16.88 9.18
C PHE A 702 3.41 -17.13 7.86
N ARG A 703 4.14 -16.98 6.75
CA ARG A 703 3.72 -17.44 5.42
C ARG A 703 4.94 -18.06 4.75
N TYR A 704 4.85 -19.33 4.34
CA TYR A 704 5.92 -19.98 3.57
C TYR A 704 5.78 -19.60 2.10
N ASN A 705 6.55 -18.61 1.66
CA ASN A 705 6.59 -18.16 0.28
C ASN A 705 8.02 -17.75 -0.08
N ALA A 706 8.41 -17.96 -1.34
CA ALA A 706 9.58 -17.28 -1.89
C ALA A 706 9.34 -15.76 -1.87
N MET A 707 10.40 -14.96 -1.72
CA MET A 707 10.28 -13.49 -1.76
C MET A 707 9.78 -12.96 -3.12
N GLU A 708 9.90 -13.78 -4.17
CA GLU A 708 9.35 -13.57 -5.51
C GLU A 708 8.11 -14.47 -5.79
N GLY A 709 7.39 -14.88 -4.74
CA GLY A 709 6.24 -15.80 -4.83
C GLY A 709 4.87 -15.12 -4.81
N ASN A 710 4.73 -13.98 -4.13
CA ASN A 710 3.49 -13.21 -4.07
C ASN A 710 3.67 -11.84 -4.73
N PHE A 711 2.69 -11.44 -5.53
CA PHE A 711 2.68 -10.15 -6.20
C PHE A 711 1.30 -9.52 -6.13
N GLY A 712 1.28 -8.18 -6.11
CA GLY A 712 0.09 -7.42 -6.47
C GLY A 712 -1.02 -7.35 -5.41
N ALA A 713 -0.75 -7.71 -4.15
CA ALA A 713 -1.69 -7.44 -3.05
C ALA A 713 -2.15 -5.97 -3.11
N HIS A 714 -3.47 -5.77 -2.97
CA HIS A 714 -4.18 -4.49 -3.08
C HIS A 714 -4.08 -3.74 -4.43
N THR A 715 -3.45 -4.31 -5.45
CA THR A 715 -3.35 -3.70 -6.79
C THR A 715 -3.85 -4.66 -7.87
N ILE A 716 -3.70 -4.28 -9.15
CA ILE A 716 -4.01 -5.14 -10.29
C ILE A 716 -2.98 -6.26 -10.42
N ASN A 717 -3.36 -7.36 -11.07
CA ASN A 717 -2.47 -8.50 -11.35
C ASN A 717 -1.96 -9.23 -10.10
N GLU A 718 -2.79 -9.25 -9.04
CA GLU A 718 -2.56 -10.05 -7.85
C GLU A 718 -2.45 -11.55 -8.19
N ARG A 719 -1.41 -12.19 -7.67
CA ARG A 719 -1.15 -13.63 -7.84
C ARG A 719 -0.23 -14.19 -6.77
N THR A 720 -0.38 -15.48 -6.51
CA THR A 720 0.54 -16.30 -5.69
C THR A 720 1.08 -17.47 -6.52
N ARG A 721 2.18 -18.08 -6.08
CA ARG A 721 2.92 -19.15 -6.79
C ARG A 721 2.55 -20.54 -6.30
#